data_AF-A0A917MRN0-F1
#
_entry.id   AF-A0A917MRN0-F1
#
_cell.length_a   1.000
_cell.length_b   1.000
_cell.length_c   1.000
_cell.angle_alpha   90.00
_cell.angle_beta   90.00
_cell.angle_gamma   90.00
#
_symmetry.space_group_name_H-M   'P 1'
#
loop_
_entity.id
_entity.type
_entity.pdbx_description
1 polymer ?
#
loop_
_entity_poly.entity_id
_entity_poly.type
_entity_poly.pdbx_seq_one_letter_code
_entity_poly.pdbx_strand_id
1 'polypeptide(L)'
;MSGTIAGMYLLHVFSEIHKQVVMKIIIPILLLLSLRGTAQSVTWNGERTVVILPSVTRTLRPGEATVNEDVRTFCGDDNFFFISSSVRGRRVSYDYAAFMQFSLSAIPEGAIVDKIDLTVYLNKVKNTSSVIEQAVSLYELGGVPVNQAVTIGDSSSIAMSRVSKKDIGQDIHLQPDVANDASWVKNRKGTYYCLLAAQQTETYGYYTERSDNKSKQPKLVITYHMPANQVRLNSWPQYKYNAQHTGVSVWQSNAAATAFALHKAYAAGNGGYINSDPLLNDDKLVFAFQAPASPMYRLQMINQQGKVVGETTTEQPGKVSYGPVADRKGNVYCLTGNEGSTLTVTDKDKLQVIFSKQLEANAQTRARPVIGFDGSIYLSTDKGIYAYTPQPECKLKWVYATSVNKFGTVALNEAENVVYVYDGLAGKVVALNSVDGVKKWETVLQNTFDTHIPVPSVKNGRLCVTNGLTKGNRFFIIDAGNGNILQTVQAAGEVISQPVIGTDKVFIINNGQLEAYALQNGARLYTSAVTGLNAASALVADAGDNVYALNTEQGKQSLTMINAGGAAAFALPFADANGNLTGNRLLMVPDGCLVAGNDNYVYTFRPSALSVNEDITIPFNNGAGFISEYLYRTAGKVSVAGKTLTGNQNVVIHAGKNIVLQPDFTVQLGASLSCKTGL
;
A
#
# COMPACT_ATOMS: atom_id res chain seq x y z
N MET A 1 58.71 -37.17 14.05
CA MET A 1 58.74 -37.18 15.53
C MET A 1 57.45 -37.85 15.99
N SER A 2 57.49 -39.18 16.00
CA SER A 2 57.15 -40.09 17.13
C SER A 2 55.64 -40.31 17.29
N GLY A 3 55.03 -41.47 17.02
CA GLY A 3 55.43 -42.81 16.58
C GLY A 3 54.20 -43.71 16.85
N THR A 4 53.59 -44.34 15.83
CA THR A 4 53.59 -45.81 15.58
C THR A 4 52.85 -46.64 16.67
N ILE A 5 51.86 -47.54 16.47
CA ILE A 5 51.72 -48.73 15.59
C ILE A 5 50.27 -49.30 15.67
N ALA A 6 49.77 -49.78 14.52
CA ALA A 6 48.95 -50.99 14.18
C ALA A 6 47.89 -51.60 15.13
N GLY A 7 46.86 -52.33 14.66
CA GLY A 7 46.62 -52.89 13.32
C GLY A 7 45.27 -53.62 13.19
N MET A 8 44.85 -53.79 11.93
CA MET A 8 43.71 -54.59 11.45
C MET A 8 43.91 -56.10 11.70
N TYR A 9 42.82 -56.89 11.81
CA TYR A 9 42.69 -58.21 11.16
C TYR A 9 41.21 -58.69 11.07
N LEU A 10 40.83 -59.06 9.82
CA LEU A 10 39.85 -60.03 9.26
C LEU A 10 38.58 -60.49 10.04
N LEU A 11 37.34 -60.44 9.52
CA LEU A 11 36.64 -61.19 8.42
C LEU A 11 36.10 -62.61 8.77
N HIS A 12 34.81 -62.83 8.40
CA HIS A 12 34.01 -64.08 8.25
C HIS A 12 33.24 -64.67 9.46
N VAL A 13 32.04 -65.28 9.42
CA VAL A 13 30.82 -65.45 8.55
C VAL A 13 29.82 -66.34 9.38
N PHE A 14 28.51 -66.34 9.03
CA PHE A 14 27.37 -67.27 9.37
C PHE A 14 26.54 -66.91 10.64
N SER A 15 25.27 -66.49 10.51
CA SER A 15 23.99 -67.23 10.30
C SER A 15 23.63 -68.16 11.48
N GLU A 16 22.40 -68.34 11.98
CA GLU A 16 21.03 -67.91 11.72
C GLU A 16 20.17 -68.29 12.96
N ILE A 17 19.15 -67.49 13.27
CA ILE A 17 17.80 -67.84 13.79
C ILE A 17 17.66 -68.73 15.06
N HIS A 18 17.01 -68.17 16.10
CA HIS A 18 15.82 -68.74 16.77
C HIS A 18 14.93 -67.63 17.39
N LYS A 19 13.62 -67.72 17.11
CA LYS A 19 12.54 -66.76 17.46
C LYS A 19 12.01 -66.98 18.89
N GLN A 20 11.64 -65.92 19.62
CA GLN A 20 10.23 -65.54 19.89
C GLN A 20 10.04 -64.53 21.07
N VAL A 21 9.31 -63.45 20.75
CA VAL A 21 8.29 -62.72 21.54
C VAL A 21 8.74 -61.91 22.77
N VAL A 22 8.60 -60.57 22.70
CA VAL A 22 7.67 -59.74 23.52
C VAL A 22 7.70 -58.27 23.05
N MET A 23 6.49 -57.74 22.80
CA MET A 23 6.01 -56.34 22.75
C MET A 23 6.67 -55.27 21.86
N LYS A 24 5.83 -54.84 20.90
CA LYS A 24 5.84 -53.58 20.15
C LYS A 24 5.92 -52.34 21.07
N ILE A 25 6.88 -51.46 20.82
CA ILE A 25 6.69 -50.01 20.95
C ILE A 25 7.32 -49.38 19.70
N ILE A 26 6.49 -49.05 18.72
CA ILE A 26 6.85 -48.23 17.57
C ILE A 26 6.64 -46.78 18.00
N ILE A 27 7.71 -46.06 18.29
CA ILE A 27 7.71 -44.60 18.38
C ILE A 27 8.05 -44.10 16.96
N PRO A 28 7.13 -43.47 16.21
CA PRO A 28 7.56 -42.70 15.06
C PRO A 28 8.17 -41.41 15.61
N ILE A 29 9.50 -41.33 15.55
CA ILE A 29 10.23 -40.05 15.63
C ILE A 29 9.80 -39.25 14.40
N LEU A 30 8.76 -38.44 14.54
CA LEU A 30 8.45 -37.40 13.57
C LEU A 30 9.54 -36.34 13.72
N LEU A 31 10.48 -36.37 12.78
CA LEU A 31 11.46 -35.33 12.55
C LEU A 31 10.71 -34.08 12.07
N LEU A 32 10.13 -33.32 13.00
CA LEU A 32 9.78 -31.92 12.81
C LEU A 32 11.09 -31.19 12.56
N LEU A 33 11.51 -31.15 11.29
CA LEU A 33 12.43 -30.12 10.81
C LEU A 33 11.80 -28.80 11.22
N SER A 34 12.37 -28.20 12.26
CA SER A 34 12.10 -26.83 12.62
C SER A 34 12.47 -26.00 11.39
N LEU A 35 11.49 -25.65 10.58
CA LEU A 35 11.51 -24.42 9.82
C LEU A 35 11.66 -23.32 10.87
N ARG A 36 12.90 -22.99 11.23
CA ARG A 36 13.24 -21.64 11.67
C ARG A 36 13.05 -20.75 10.44
N GLY A 37 11.80 -20.60 9.99
CA GLY A 37 11.40 -19.36 9.36
C GLY A 37 11.57 -18.33 10.45
N THR A 38 12.64 -17.56 10.40
CA THR A 38 12.65 -16.25 11.03
C THR A 38 11.32 -15.64 10.69
N ALA A 39 10.48 -15.41 11.71
CA ALA A 39 9.20 -14.72 11.54
C ALA A 39 9.49 -13.56 10.61
N GLN A 40 8.83 -13.56 9.45
CA GLN A 40 9.08 -12.59 8.43
C GLN A 40 8.56 -11.30 9.05
N SER A 41 9.45 -10.53 9.69
CA SER A 41 9.13 -9.18 10.09
C SER A 41 8.93 -8.46 8.78
N VAL A 42 7.69 -8.43 8.30
CA VAL A 42 7.28 -7.46 7.32
C VAL A 42 7.69 -6.14 7.97
N THR A 43 8.76 -5.54 7.48
CA THR A 43 9.36 -4.34 8.06
C THR A 43 8.42 -3.19 7.77
N TRP A 44 7.32 -3.13 8.51
CA TRP A 44 6.36 -2.04 8.54
C TRP A 44 6.97 -0.77 9.16
N ASN A 45 8.11 -0.93 9.84
CA ASN A 45 8.95 0.14 10.38
C ASN A 45 9.86 0.79 9.32
N GLY A 46 9.50 0.71 8.03
CA GLY A 46 10.20 1.45 6.98
C GLY A 46 9.92 2.95 7.08
N GLU A 47 10.90 3.74 6.70
CA GLU A 47 10.76 5.19 6.50
C GLU A 47 9.69 5.47 5.43
N ARG A 48 8.77 6.40 5.73
CA ARG A 48 7.66 6.83 4.86
C ARG A 48 7.60 8.34 4.75
N THR A 49 6.84 8.84 3.79
CA THR A 49 6.66 10.29 3.57
C THR A 49 5.20 10.68 3.52
N VAL A 50 4.82 11.72 4.27
CA VAL A 50 3.52 12.40 4.16
C VAL A 50 3.72 13.84 3.69
N VAL A 51 2.80 14.33 2.87
CA VAL A 51 2.82 15.69 2.33
C VAL A 51 1.62 16.47 2.86
N ILE A 52 1.90 17.61 3.49
CA ILE A 52 0.88 18.51 4.01
C ILE A 52 0.96 19.82 3.24
N LEU A 53 -0.16 20.23 2.64
CA LEU A 53 -0.28 21.51 1.96
C LEU A 53 -0.81 22.58 2.93
N PRO A 54 -0.29 23.82 2.87
CA PRO A 54 -0.75 24.88 3.76
C PRO A 54 -2.21 25.21 3.48
N SER A 55 -2.92 25.60 4.53
CA SER A 55 -4.31 26.09 4.44
C SER A 55 -4.37 27.57 4.11
N VAL A 56 -3.33 28.31 4.48
CA VAL A 56 -3.19 29.74 4.20
C VAL A 56 -1.72 30.05 3.98
N THR A 57 -1.40 30.77 2.90
CA THR A 57 -0.12 31.47 2.74
C THR A 57 -0.37 32.96 2.55
N ARG A 58 0.32 33.80 3.33
CA ARG A 58 0.19 35.25 3.27
C ARG A 58 1.52 35.95 3.35
N THR A 59 1.67 37.00 2.55
CA THR A 59 2.73 38.00 2.71
C THR A 59 2.32 38.96 3.82
N LEU A 60 3.14 39.05 4.86
CA LEU A 60 3.06 40.08 5.89
C LEU A 60 3.73 41.35 5.38
N ARG A 61 3.00 42.47 5.45
CA ARG A 61 3.46 43.78 4.95
C ARG A 61 3.59 44.83 6.08
N PRO A 62 4.43 44.60 7.10
CA PRO A 62 4.61 45.55 8.19
C PRO A 62 5.28 46.82 7.66
N GLY A 63 4.52 47.91 7.49
CA GLY A 63 5.06 49.17 7.00
C GLY A 63 5.13 49.29 5.47
N GLU A 64 4.17 48.72 4.74
CA GLU A 64 4.03 48.83 3.27
C GLU A 64 4.19 50.27 2.73
N ALA A 65 3.75 51.28 3.49
CA ALA A 65 3.94 52.70 3.17
C ALA A 65 5.42 53.12 3.06
N THR A 66 6.32 52.41 3.75
CA THR A 66 7.77 52.70 3.80
C THR A 66 8.60 51.93 2.78
N VAL A 67 7.97 51.03 2.02
CA VAL A 67 8.58 50.22 0.96
C VAL A 67 8.54 51.00 -0.36
N ASN A 68 9.58 50.87 -1.20
CA ASN A 68 9.63 51.52 -2.52
C ASN A 68 8.47 51.04 -3.42
N GLU A 69 7.88 51.95 -4.20
CA GLU A 69 6.74 51.66 -5.10
C GLU A 69 7.01 50.49 -6.05
N ASP A 70 8.19 50.42 -6.65
CA ASP A 70 8.54 49.33 -7.56
C ASP A 70 8.50 47.97 -6.84
N VAL A 71 8.83 47.93 -5.54
CA VAL A 71 8.80 46.69 -4.74
C VAL A 71 7.37 46.35 -4.39
N ARG A 72 6.52 47.34 -4.09
CA ARG A 72 5.08 47.15 -3.91
C ARG A 72 4.43 46.57 -5.17
N THR A 73 4.71 47.16 -6.33
CA THR A 73 4.19 46.67 -7.63
C THR A 73 4.64 45.24 -7.91
N PHE A 74 5.92 44.92 -7.66
CA PHE A 74 6.44 43.55 -7.84
C PHE A 74 5.75 42.53 -6.92
N CYS A 75 5.41 42.93 -5.69
CA CYS A 75 4.78 42.09 -4.67
C CYS A 75 3.24 42.10 -4.70
N GLY A 76 2.63 42.65 -5.75
CA GLY A 76 1.18 42.83 -5.86
C GLY A 76 0.40 41.59 -6.32
N ASP A 77 1.08 40.48 -6.67
CA ASP A 77 0.45 39.27 -7.24
C ASP A 77 0.11 38.23 -6.16
N ASP A 78 -1.17 38.08 -5.84
CA ASP A 78 -1.66 37.23 -4.75
C ASP A 78 -1.50 35.71 -4.99
N ASN A 79 -1.12 35.28 -6.20
CA ASN A 79 -0.74 33.89 -6.48
C ASN A 79 0.63 33.53 -5.89
N PHE A 80 1.41 34.53 -5.50
CA PHE A 80 2.73 34.38 -4.89
C PHE A 80 2.75 34.97 -3.49
N PHE A 81 3.67 34.47 -2.67
CA PHE A 81 4.06 35.12 -1.43
C PHE A 81 5.46 35.69 -1.58
N PHE A 82 5.70 36.78 -0.87
CA PHE A 82 6.92 37.55 -1.03
C PHE A 82 7.67 37.65 0.28
N ILE A 83 8.99 37.54 0.17
CA ILE A 83 9.92 37.90 1.23
C ILE A 83 10.85 38.97 0.67
N SER A 84 11.08 40.02 1.44
CA SER A 84 11.89 41.17 1.02
C SER A 84 12.68 41.68 2.21
N SER A 85 13.95 42.01 1.99
CA SER A 85 14.73 42.73 2.97
C SER A 85 15.42 43.93 2.33
N SER A 86 15.63 44.98 3.13
CA SER A 86 16.37 46.18 2.74
C SER A 86 17.46 46.49 3.75
N VAL A 87 18.49 47.20 3.32
CA VAL A 87 19.56 47.66 4.21
C VAL A 87 19.48 49.17 4.35
N ARG A 88 19.31 49.66 5.59
CA ARG A 88 19.43 51.08 5.94
C ARG A 88 20.62 51.27 6.88
N GLY A 89 21.74 51.74 6.34
CA GLY A 89 23.01 51.84 7.09
C GLY A 89 23.60 50.47 7.40
N ARG A 90 23.84 50.16 8.69
CA ARG A 90 24.31 48.83 9.16
C ARG A 90 23.18 47.89 9.59
N ARG A 91 21.90 48.33 9.50
CA ARG A 91 20.74 47.54 9.93
C ARG A 91 20.05 46.93 8.72
N VAL A 92 19.72 45.64 8.83
CA VAL A 92 18.83 44.93 7.90
C VAL A 92 17.40 45.09 8.41
N SER A 93 16.51 45.52 7.53
CA SER A 93 15.07 45.62 7.77
C SER A 93 14.37 44.56 6.93
N TYR A 94 13.48 43.78 7.55
CA TYR A 94 12.63 42.82 6.85
C TYR A 94 11.37 43.56 6.38
N ASP A 95 11.35 43.97 5.11
CA ASP A 95 10.26 44.77 4.54
C ASP A 95 8.99 43.92 4.40
N TYR A 96 9.14 42.69 3.88
CA TYR A 96 8.08 41.70 3.75
C TYR A 96 8.53 40.34 4.29
N ALA A 97 7.61 39.66 4.96
CA ALA A 97 7.76 38.30 5.47
C ALA A 97 6.62 37.43 4.94
N ALA A 98 6.75 36.10 5.05
CA ALA A 98 5.68 35.19 4.66
C ALA A 98 5.29 34.27 5.80
N PHE A 99 4.01 33.96 5.87
CA PHE A 99 3.43 33.09 6.88
C PHE A 99 2.63 31.99 6.19
N MET A 100 2.81 30.76 6.67
CA MET A 100 2.11 29.57 6.22
C MET A 100 1.51 28.81 7.40
N GLN A 101 0.25 28.43 7.28
CA GLN A 101 -0.43 27.60 8.27
C GLN A 101 -0.57 26.17 7.76
N PHE A 102 -0.10 25.19 8.54
CA PHE A 102 -0.23 23.78 8.23
C PHE A 102 -1.11 23.07 9.25
N SER A 103 -1.93 22.14 8.76
CA SER A 103 -2.72 21.26 9.62
C SER A 103 -1.95 19.96 9.83
N LEU A 104 -1.42 19.74 11.03
CA LEU A 104 -0.68 18.52 11.35
C LEU A 104 -1.58 17.31 11.60
N SER A 105 -2.91 17.45 11.51
CA SER A 105 -3.84 16.31 11.64
C SER A 105 -3.71 15.27 10.54
N ALA A 106 -3.09 15.63 9.41
CA ALA A 106 -2.76 14.72 8.33
C ALA A 106 -1.60 13.77 8.66
N ILE A 107 -0.80 14.05 9.71
CA ILE A 107 0.21 13.12 10.19
C ILE A 107 -0.50 11.88 10.76
N PRO A 108 -0.12 10.66 10.35
CA PRO A 108 -0.75 9.46 10.87
C PRO A 108 -0.63 9.36 12.39
N GLU A 109 -1.75 9.08 13.05
CA GLU A 109 -1.76 8.79 14.49
C GLU A 109 -0.78 7.65 14.83
N GLY A 110 0.09 7.89 15.80
CA GLY A 110 1.14 6.95 16.21
C GLY A 110 2.45 7.04 15.43
N ALA A 111 2.54 7.90 14.41
CA ALA A 111 3.78 8.14 13.68
C ALA A 111 4.88 8.71 14.58
N ILE A 112 6.10 8.23 14.37
CA ILE A 112 7.31 8.79 14.94
C ILE A 112 7.99 9.60 13.84
N VAL A 113 8.13 10.90 14.05
CA VAL A 113 8.65 11.83 13.04
C VAL A 113 10.16 11.79 13.03
N ASP A 114 10.75 11.50 11.88
CA ASP A 114 12.20 11.43 11.69
C ASP A 114 12.76 12.74 11.14
N LYS A 115 12.06 13.34 10.19
CA LYS A 115 12.51 14.55 9.50
C LYS A 115 11.34 15.41 9.07
N ILE A 116 11.56 16.72 9.13
CA ILE A 116 10.65 17.73 8.59
C ILE A 116 11.39 18.50 7.52
N ASP A 117 10.74 18.69 6.39
CA ASP A 117 11.27 19.47 5.28
C ASP A 117 10.17 20.35 4.71
N LEU A 118 10.31 21.66 4.88
CA LEU A 118 9.47 22.59 4.15
C LEU A 118 10.08 22.80 2.77
N THR A 119 9.35 22.36 1.74
CA THR A 119 9.69 22.60 0.35
C THR A 119 8.92 23.81 -0.17
N VAL A 120 9.65 24.83 -0.64
CA VAL A 120 9.10 26.00 -1.34
C VAL A 120 9.72 26.14 -2.72
N TYR A 121 9.04 26.83 -3.63
CA TYR A 121 9.48 26.95 -5.02
C TYR A 121 9.59 28.42 -5.38
N LEU A 122 10.78 28.82 -5.83
CA LEU A 122 11.02 30.21 -6.25
C LEU A 122 10.43 30.43 -7.65
N ASN A 123 9.77 31.58 -7.85
CA ASN A 123 9.20 31.95 -9.15
C ASN A 123 9.76 33.25 -9.72
N LYS A 124 9.93 34.29 -8.89
CA LYS A 124 10.37 35.62 -9.33
C LYS A 124 11.44 36.17 -8.38
N VAL A 125 12.39 36.94 -8.92
CA VAL A 125 13.43 37.64 -8.13
C VAL A 125 13.55 39.07 -8.64
N LYS A 126 13.70 40.03 -7.72
CA LYS A 126 13.93 41.45 -8.00
C LYS A 126 15.30 41.91 -7.49
N ASN A 127 15.99 42.71 -8.32
CA ASN A 127 17.35 43.24 -8.19
C ASN A 127 18.44 42.16 -8.33
N THR A 128 19.29 42.30 -9.33
CA THR A 128 20.22 41.24 -9.75
C THR A 128 21.67 41.68 -9.68
N SER A 129 22.42 41.14 -8.72
CA SER A 129 23.76 40.65 -9.06
C SER A 129 23.70 39.13 -9.06
N SER A 130 24.23 38.47 -10.09
CA SER A 130 24.14 37.02 -10.31
C SER A 130 24.92 36.16 -9.30
N VAL A 131 25.38 36.75 -8.19
CA VAL A 131 26.42 36.21 -7.30
C VAL A 131 25.94 36.09 -5.83
N ILE A 132 24.80 36.69 -5.47
CA ILE A 132 24.38 36.77 -4.07
C ILE A 132 23.42 35.62 -3.76
N GLU A 133 23.83 34.78 -2.80
CA GLU A 133 23.00 33.77 -2.17
C GLU A 133 22.36 34.37 -0.91
N GLN A 134 21.03 34.32 -0.77
CA GLN A 134 20.35 34.73 0.47
C GLN A 134 19.95 33.54 1.32
N ALA A 135 20.15 33.66 2.63
CA ALA A 135 19.61 32.69 3.56
C ALA A 135 18.09 32.91 3.70
N VAL A 136 17.28 31.86 3.56
CA VAL A 136 15.86 31.87 3.90
C VAL A 136 15.70 31.13 5.22
N SER A 137 15.12 31.77 6.22
CA SER A 137 14.95 31.21 7.56
C SER A 137 13.52 30.77 7.82
N LEU A 138 13.36 29.54 8.32
CA LEU A 138 12.08 28.99 8.79
C LEU A 138 11.96 29.14 10.31
N TYR A 139 10.83 29.67 10.78
CA TYR A 139 10.50 29.76 12.20
C TYR A 139 9.16 29.12 12.49
N GLU A 140 9.10 28.35 13.57
CA GLU A 140 7.83 27.84 14.09
C GLU A 140 7.19 28.85 15.05
N LEU A 141 5.88 29.09 14.90
CA LEU A 141 5.10 30.01 15.72
C LEU A 141 4.00 29.27 16.51
N GLY A 142 3.72 29.76 17.72
CA GLY A 142 2.62 29.26 18.58
C GLY A 142 1.23 29.80 18.25
N GLY A 143 1.08 30.75 17.31
CA GLY A 143 -0.19 31.38 16.95
C GLY A 143 -0.10 32.27 15.70
N VAL A 144 -1.25 32.76 15.22
CA VAL A 144 -1.32 33.66 14.05
C VAL A 144 -0.77 35.04 14.41
N PRO A 145 0.23 35.58 13.67
CA PRO A 145 0.62 36.97 13.83
C PRO A 145 -0.44 37.89 13.20
N VAL A 146 -1.18 38.62 14.04
CA VAL A 146 -2.18 39.60 13.59
C VAL A 146 -1.55 41.00 13.60
N ASN A 147 -1.31 41.58 12.41
CA ASN A 147 -0.90 42.98 12.21
C ASN A 147 0.32 43.45 13.02
N GLN A 148 1.22 42.55 13.42
CA GLN A 148 2.46 42.86 14.13
C GLN A 148 3.68 42.37 13.37
N ALA A 149 4.79 43.10 13.46
CA ALA A 149 6.09 42.62 13.00
C ALA A 149 6.49 41.40 13.84
N VAL A 150 6.80 40.28 13.18
CA VAL A 150 7.16 39.03 13.87
C VAL A 150 8.49 39.23 14.59
N THR A 151 8.46 39.17 15.93
CA THR A 151 9.67 39.19 16.77
C THR A 151 10.07 37.75 17.06
N ILE A 152 11.24 37.34 16.60
CA ILE A 152 11.71 35.95 16.48
C ILE A 152 12.20 35.36 17.83
N GLY A 153 11.89 36.02 18.94
CA GLY A 153 12.48 35.71 20.26
C GLY A 153 12.13 34.32 20.82
N ASP A 154 11.05 33.70 20.34
CA ASP A 154 10.49 32.45 20.87
C ASP A 154 10.63 31.25 19.92
N SER A 155 11.47 31.33 18.88
CA SER A 155 11.59 30.24 17.90
C SER A 155 12.16 28.95 18.50
N SER A 156 11.49 27.83 18.26
CA SER A 156 11.91 26.50 18.74
C SER A 156 13.02 25.85 17.89
N SER A 157 13.23 26.31 16.65
CA SER A 157 14.21 25.80 15.68
C SER A 157 14.37 26.79 14.51
N ILE A 158 15.52 26.76 13.84
CA ILE A 158 15.83 27.60 12.66
C ILE A 158 16.41 26.69 11.57
N ALA A 159 15.86 26.76 10.36
CA ALA A 159 16.44 26.14 9.16
C ALA A 159 16.86 27.22 8.18
N MET A 160 18.01 27.06 7.52
CA MET A 160 18.49 28.02 6.51
C MET A 160 18.81 27.32 5.20
N SER A 161 18.39 27.93 4.09
CA SER A 161 18.81 27.53 2.74
C SER A 161 19.27 28.74 1.94
N ARG A 162 20.25 28.53 1.07
CA ARG A 162 20.80 29.57 0.20
C ARG A 162 20.05 29.59 -1.13
N VAL A 163 19.53 30.74 -1.51
CA VAL A 163 18.67 30.91 -2.68
C VAL A 163 19.20 32.00 -3.60
N SER A 164 19.07 31.77 -4.90
CA SER A 164 19.50 32.67 -5.98
C SER A 164 18.52 32.61 -7.16
N LYS A 165 18.74 33.45 -8.19
CA LYS A 165 17.97 33.40 -9.45
C LYS A 165 18.05 32.05 -10.17
N LYS A 166 19.12 31.26 -9.96
CA LYS A 166 19.29 29.95 -10.61
C LYS A 166 18.28 28.92 -10.10
N ASP A 167 17.70 29.17 -8.93
CA ASP A 167 16.76 28.26 -8.26
C ASP A 167 15.31 28.51 -8.69
N ILE A 168 15.06 29.43 -9.64
CA ILE A 168 13.72 29.64 -10.19
C ILE A 168 13.19 28.32 -10.76
N GLY A 169 12.05 27.90 -10.20
CA GLY A 169 11.35 26.68 -10.57
C GLY A 169 11.90 25.39 -9.96
N GLN A 170 13.01 25.46 -9.21
CA GLN A 170 13.55 24.35 -8.43
C GLN A 170 12.91 24.32 -7.03
N ASP A 171 12.99 23.16 -6.38
CA ASP A 171 12.63 22.96 -5.00
C ASP A 171 13.72 23.51 -4.06
N ILE A 172 13.29 24.28 -3.07
CA ILE A 172 14.13 24.82 -2.00
C ILE A 172 13.69 24.15 -0.71
N HIS A 173 14.64 23.46 -0.07
CA HIS A 173 14.41 22.67 1.13
C HIS A 173 14.81 23.45 2.38
N LEU A 174 13.93 23.48 3.37
CA LEU A 174 14.14 24.13 4.67
C LEU A 174 13.84 23.09 5.76
N GLN A 175 14.90 22.53 6.35
CA GLN A 175 14.82 21.39 7.26
C GLN A 175 15.14 21.82 8.70
N PRO A 176 14.12 22.11 9.53
CA PRO A 176 14.34 22.46 10.93
C PRO A 176 14.67 21.21 11.76
N ASP A 177 15.43 21.40 12.83
CA ASP A 177 15.75 20.33 13.77
C ASP A 177 14.50 19.79 14.47
N VAL A 178 14.39 18.47 14.51
CA VAL A 178 13.38 17.76 15.30
C VAL A 178 14.04 17.32 16.61
N ALA A 179 13.77 18.05 17.70
CA ALA A 179 14.40 17.77 19.00
C ALA A 179 13.63 16.76 19.87
N ASN A 180 12.43 16.30 19.46
CA ASN A 180 11.45 15.64 20.34
C ASN A 180 10.56 14.58 19.63
N ASP A 181 11.14 13.76 18.76
CA ASP A 181 10.54 12.87 17.73
C ASP A 181 9.21 12.18 18.09
N ALA A 182 9.05 11.62 19.29
CA ALA A 182 7.81 10.91 19.70
C ALA A 182 6.72 11.82 20.32
N SER A 183 7.09 13.01 20.80
CA SER A 183 6.16 13.99 21.41
C SER A 183 5.95 15.23 20.55
N TRP A 184 6.67 15.32 19.43
CA TRP A 184 6.73 16.49 18.55
C TRP A 184 5.33 16.99 18.16
N VAL A 185 4.46 16.10 17.65
CA VAL A 185 3.09 16.46 17.25
C VAL A 185 2.24 16.92 18.45
N LYS A 186 2.35 16.24 19.60
CA LYS A 186 1.57 16.57 20.81
C LYS A 186 1.92 17.94 21.36
N ASN A 187 3.18 18.34 21.24
CA ASN A 187 3.72 19.58 21.78
C ASN A 187 3.47 20.80 20.86
N ARG A 188 3.06 20.59 19.59
CA ARG A 188 2.97 21.63 18.56
C ARG A 188 1.55 21.71 17.97
N LYS A 189 0.54 21.99 18.79
CA LYS A 189 -0.86 22.10 18.35
C LYS A 189 -1.05 23.30 17.40
N GLY A 190 -1.43 23.04 16.14
CA GLY A 190 -1.89 24.04 15.18
C GLY A 190 -0.81 24.72 14.32
N THR A 191 0.31 24.04 14.05
CA THR A 191 1.60 24.65 13.66
C THR A 191 1.56 25.65 12.50
N TYR A 192 2.12 26.81 12.81
CA TYR A 192 2.34 27.93 11.92
C TYR A 192 3.83 28.05 11.62
N TYR A 193 4.17 28.25 10.36
CA TYR A 193 5.54 28.41 9.92
C TYR A 193 5.72 29.79 9.26
N CYS A 194 6.73 30.53 9.68
CA CYS A 194 7.08 31.83 9.15
C CYS A 194 8.38 31.72 8.36
N LEU A 195 8.40 32.28 7.14
CA LEU A 195 9.59 32.39 6.31
C LEU A 195 10.05 33.84 6.29
N LEU A 196 11.32 34.04 6.62
CA LEU A 196 11.98 35.32 6.54
C LEU A 196 13.14 35.24 5.54
N ALA A 197 13.30 36.29 4.72
CA ALA A 197 14.54 36.49 3.97
C ALA A 197 15.62 37.01 4.90
N ALA A 198 16.82 36.43 4.88
CA ALA A 198 17.96 36.92 5.60
C ALA A 198 18.89 37.73 4.68
N GLN A 199 19.15 38.95 5.16
CA GLN A 199 20.30 39.80 4.85
C GLN A 199 20.66 39.96 3.37
N GLN A 200 19.95 40.86 2.66
CA GLN A 200 20.43 41.82 1.63
C GLN A 200 19.27 42.34 0.74
N THR A 201 19.49 43.45 0.04
CA THR A 201 18.49 44.28 -0.68
C THR A 201 17.80 43.62 -1.88
N GLU A 202 17.11 42.49 -1.68
CA GLU A 202 16.45 41.73 -2.74
C GLU A 202 15.05 41.27 -2.30
N THR A 203 14.22 41.01 -3.31
CA THR A 203 12.83 40.58 -3.12
C THR A 203 12.59 39.30 -3.92
N TYR A 204 12.04 38.29 -3.25
CA TYR A 204 11.78 36.98 -3.82
C TYR A 204 10.29 36.67 -3.77
N GLY A 205 9.76 36.13 -4.86
CA GLY A 205 8.37 35.69 -4.99
C GLY A 205 8.29 34.17 -5.17
N TYR A 206 7.54 33.52 -4.30
CA TYR A 206 7.37 32.07 -4.23
C TYR A 206 5.92 31.68 -4.48
N TYR A 207 5.68 30.47 -4.98
CA TYR A 207 4.34 29.96 -5.19
C TYR A 207 3.53 29.88 -3.88
N THR A 208 2.20 30.02 -3.95
CA THR A 208 1.26 29.84 -2.82
C THR A 208 0.34 28.64 -3.05
N GLU A 209 -0.46 28.28 -2.05
CA GLU A 209 -1.55 27.30 -2.16
C GLU A 209 -2.64 27.71 -3.16
N ARG A 210 -2.68 28.99 -3.57
CA ARG A 210 -3.61 29.50 -4.57
C ARG A 210 -3.11 29.33 -6.00
N SER A 211 -1.82 29.00 -6.19
CA SER A 211 -1.26 28.87 -7.52
C SER A 211 -1.89 27.74 -8.32
N ASP A 212 -2.05 27.95 -9.62
CA ASP A 212 -2.51 26.94 -10.57
C ASP A 212 -1.53 25.77 -10.68
N ASN A 213 -0.22 26.01 -10.52
CA ASN A 213 0.79 24.96 -10.55
C ASN A 213 0.82 24.20 -9.21
N LYS A 214 -0.02 23.16 -9.11
CA LYS A 214 -0.18 22.32 -7.91
C LYS A 214 1.13 21.69 -7.45
N SER A 215 1.95 21.19 -8.38
CA SER A 215 3.25 20.58 -8.09
C SER A 215 4.23 21.53 -7.40
N LYS A 216 4.15 22.84 -7.68
CA LYS A 216 5.04 23.86 -7.11
C LYS A 216 4.45 24.61 -5.92
N GLN A 217 3.29 24.19 -5.41
CA GLN A 217 2.77 24.78 -4.17
C GLN A 217 3.71 24.48 -3.00
N PRO A 218 3.84 25.40 -2.03
CA PRO A 218 4.63 25.15 -0.84
C PRO A 218 4.04 23.97 -0.08
N LYS A 219 4.89 23.15 0.51
CA LYS A 219 4.47 21.90 1.14
C LYS A 219 5.40 21.49 2.26
N LEU A 220 4.84 20.97 3.33
CA LEU A 220 5.57 20.35 4.41
C LEU A 220 5.67 18.85 4.10
N VAL A 221 6.88 18.37 3.89
CA VAL A 221 7.22 16.97 3.65
C VAL A 221 7.75 16.41 4.94
N ILE A 222 7.04 15.43 5.50
CA ILE A 222 7.41 14.81 6.77
C ILE A 222 7.81 13.38 6.48
N THR A 223 9.03 13.05 6.88
CA THR A 223 9.51 11.68 6.95
C THR A 223 9.17 11.11 8.31
N TYR A 224 8.62 9.90 8.33
CA TYR A 224 8.22 9.23 9.57
C TYR A 224 8.34 7.72 9.44
N HIS A 225 8.45 7.04 10.57
CA HIS A 225 8.24 5.60 10.67
C HIS A 225 7.02 5.30 11.52
N MET A 226 6.39 4.17 11.23
CA MET A 226 5.18 3.73 11.93
C MET A 226 5.50 2.53 12.81
N PRO A 227 5.05 2.55 14.08
CA PRO A 227 5.07 1.35 14.90
C PRO A 227 4.25 0.24 14.22
N ALA A 228 4.79 -0.98 14.20
CA ALA A 228 4.15 -2.15 13.56
C ALA A 228 2.70 -2.41 14.01
N ASN A 229 2.31 -2.00 15.23
CA ASN A 229 0.94 -2.16 15.75
C ASN A 229 -0.10 -1.25 15.08
N GLN A 230 0.30 -0.34 14.20
CA GLN A 230 -0.59 0.58 13.49
C GLN A 230 -1.11 0.03 12.16
N VAL A 231 -0.69 -1.17 11.76
CA VAL A 231 -1.06 -1.78 10.48
C VAL A 231 -2.31 -2.64 10.64
N ARG A 232 -3.24 -2.52 9.70
CA ARG A 232 -4.47 -3.34 9.67
C ARG A 232 -4.21 -4.71 9.08
N LEU A 233 -3.50 -5.55 9.84
CA LEU A 233 -3.04 -6.86 9.36
C LEU A 233 -4.21 -7.86 9.18
N ASN A 234 -5.36 -7.61 9.80
CA ASN A 234 -6.60 -8.36 9.58
C ASN A 234 -7.36 -7.96 8.29
N SER A 235 -6.86 -7.01 7.50
CA SER A 235 -7.54 -6.48 6.30
C SER A 235 -6.85 -6.87 5.00
N TRP A 236 -7.60 -6.82 3.90
CA TRP A 236 -7.11 -6.77 2.52
C TRP A 236 -7.68 -5.50 1.88
N PRO A 237 -7.10 -4.33 2.23
CA PRO A 237 -7.78 -3.04 2.07
C PRO A 237 -7.79 -2.52 0.64
N GLN A 238 -6.96 -3.06 -0.26
CA GLN A 238 -6.78 -2.55 -1.61
C GLN A 238 -6.59 -3.68 -2.61
N TYR A 239 -6.63 -3.33 -3.90
CA TYR A 239 -6.32 -4.25 -5.00
C TYR A 239 -4.98 -4.95 -4.77
N LYS A 240 -4.93 -6.28 -4.95
CA LYS A 240 -3.73 -7.10 -4.69
C LYS A 240 -3.04 -6.74 -3.35
N TYR A 241 -3.85 -6.65 -2.30
CA TYR A 241 -3.50 -6.49 -0.88
C TYR A 241 -3.12 -5.07 -0.46
N ASN A 242 -2.21 -4.41 -1.18
CA ASN A 242 -1.58 -3.16 -0.76
C ASN A 242 -1.33 -2.23 -1.95
N ALA A 243 -0.87 -1.01 -1.68
CA ALA A 243 -0.51 -0.02 -2.70
C ALA A 243 0.64 -0.46 -3.63
N GLN A 244 1.39 -1.49 -3.22
CA GLN A 244 2.46 -2.12 -3.98
C GLN A 244 1.94 -3.20 -4.95
N HIS A 245 0.68 -3.62 -4.81
CA HIS A 245 0.03 -4.70 -5.53
C HIS A 245 0.77 -6.04 -5.47
N THR A 246 1.26 -6.43 -4.29
CA THR A 246 2.02 -7.68 -4.14
C THR A 246 1.14 -8.92 -4.34
N GLY A 247 -0.13 -8.86 -3.94
CA GLY A 247 -1.06 -9.99 -4.00
C GLY A 247 -0.75 -11.11 -2.98
N VAL A 248 -0.06 -10.77 -1.90
CA VAL A 248 0.43 -11.75 -0.91
C VAL A 248 -0.09 -11.43 0.49
N SER A 249 -0.66 -12.44 1.15
CA SER A 249 -1.04 -12.35 2.56
C SER A 249 0.20 -12.39 3.45
N VAL A 250 0.19 -11.56 4.50
CA VAL A 250 1.24 -11.57 5.54
C VAL A 250 1.03 -12.65 6.59
N TRP A 251 -0.12 -13.32 6.59
CA TRP A 251 -0.46 -14.32 7.59
C TRP A 251 0.35 -15.60 7.40
N GLN A 252 1.10 -15.96 8.44
CA GLN A 252 1.84 -17.21 8.51
C GLN A 252 0.95 -18.32 9.07
N SER A 253 1.28 -19.58 8.79
CA SER A 253 0.53 -20.71 9.34
C SER A 253 1.43 -21.92 9.58
N ASN A 254 1.08 -22.74 10.59
CA ASN A 254 1.77 -23.99 10.91
C ASN A 254 1.34 -25.17 10.03
N ALA A 255 0.24 -25.05 9.31
CA ALA A 255 -0.25 -26.11 8.43
C ALA A 255 -0.58 -25.51 7.07
N ALA A 256 -0.50 -26.30 6.01
CA ALA A 256 -1.04 -25.96 4.70
C ALA A 256 -2.49 -26.47 4.59
N ALA A 257 -3.32 -25.77 3.80
CA ALA A 257 -4.61 -26.30 3.40
C ALA A 257 -4.41 -27.31 2.27
N THR A 258 -4.95 -28.52 2.41
CA THR A 258 -4.78 -29.61 1.43
C THR A 258 -6.02 -29.81 0.56
N ALA A 259 -7.17 -29.24 0.95
CA ALA A 259 -8.38 -29.19 0.16
C ALA A 259 -9.21 -27.95 0.51
N PHE A 260 -10.09 -27.56 -0.41
CA PHE A 260 -11.04 -26.46 -0.21
C PHE A 260 -12.46 -26.88 -0.58
N ALA A 261 -13.45 -26.27 0.08
CA ALA A 261 -14.86 -26.32 -0.27
C ALA A 261 -15.33 -24.95 -0.75
N LEU A 262 -16.14 -24.92 -1.80
CA LEU A 262 -16.74 -23.71 -2.33
C LEU A 262 -18.04 -23.38 -1.58
N HIS A 263 -18.15 -22.13 -1.13
CA HIS A 263 -19.38 -21.58 -0.56
C HIS A 263 -19.81 -20.32 -1.30
N LYS A 264 -21.10 -20.19 -1.59
CA LYS A 264 -21.71 -18.94 -2.09
C LYS A 264 -22.05 -18.08 -0.88
N ALA A 265 -21.13 -17.21 -0.48
CA ALA A 265 -21.30 -16.37 0.70
C ALA A 265 -22.37 -15.29 0.49
N TYR A 266 -22.48 -14.77 -0.73
CA TYR A 266 -23.53 -13.80 -1.07
C TYR A 266 -24.01 -14.03 -2.50
N ALA A 267 -25.28 -13.70 -2.76
CA ALA A 267 -25.90 -13.75 -4.08
C ALA A 267 -26.61 -12.42 -4.36
N ALA A 268 -26.31 -11.82 -5.52
CA ALA A 268 -26.88 -10.56 -5.96
C ALA A 268 -28.40 -10.62 -6.26
N GLY A 269 -28.95 -11.83 -6.44
CA GLY A 269 -30.33 -12.06 -6.87
C GLY A 269 -30.53 -11.84 -8.38
N ASN A 270 -31.71 -12.21 -8.90
CA ASN A 270 -32.01 -12.09 -10.33
C ASN A 270 -31.97 -10.62 -10.78
N GLY A 271 -31.02 -10.28 -11.65
CA GLY A 271 -30.87 -8.94 -12.23
C GLY A 271 -29.99 -7.96 -11.45
N GLY A 272 -29.45 -8.37 -10.29
CA GLY A 272 -28.41 -7.61 -9.59
C GLY A 272 -27.02 -8.06 -10.03
N TYR A 273 -26.02 -7.20 -9.94
CA TYR A 273 -24.64 -7.60 -10.22
C TYR A 273 -23.56 -6.90 -9.39
N ILE A 274 -22.49 -7.65 -9.10
CA ILE A 274 -21.30 -7.16 -8.40
C ILE A 274 -20.28 -6.70 -9.44
N ASN A 275 -19.91 -5.42 -9.40
CA ASN A 275 -19.08 -4.80 -10.45
C ASN A 275 -17.64 -4.52 -10.03
N SER A 276 -17.28 -4.82 -8.79
CA SER A 276 -15.93 -4.60 -8.29
C SER A 276 -15.29 -5.85 -7.71
N ASP A 277 -13.97 -5.80 -7.61
CA ASP A 277 -13.23 -6.69 -6.73
C ASP A 277 -13.71 -6.43 -5.28
N PRO A 278 -14.01 -7.48 -4.49
CA PRO A 278 -14.26 -7.29 -3.07
C PRO A 278 -12.98 -6.87 -2.37
N LEU A 279 -13.11 -6.13 -1.28
CA LEU A 279 -12.03 -5.89 -0.31
C LEU A 279 -12.42 -6.49 1.04
N LEU A 280 -11.43 -6.80 1.86
CA LEU A 280 -11.64 -7.15 3.26
C LEU A 280 -11.29 -5.95 4.14
N ASN A 281 -12.28 -5.42 4.83
CA ASN A 281 -12.17 -4.32 5.79
C ASN A 281 -12.34 -4.89 7.20
N ASP A 282 -11.23 -5.20 7.85
CA ASP A 282 -11.14 -6.01 9.07
C ASP A 282 -11.85 -7.36 8.90
N ASP A 283 -13.05 -7.52 9.43
CA ASP A 283 -13.83 -8.76 9.41
C ASP A 283 -14.96 -8.75 8.37
N LYS A 284 -15.09 -7.68 7.58
CA LYS A 284 -16.21 -7.44 6.67
C LYS A 284 -15.75 -7.36 5.23
N LEU A 285 -16.49 -7.99 4.33
CA LEU A 285 -16.26 -7.86 2.89
C LEU A 285 -17.05 -6.67 2.38
N VAL A 286 -16.39 -5.79 1.63
CA VAL A 286 -17.01 -4.61 1.00
C VAL A 286 -16.84 -4.68 -0.51
N PHE A 287 -17.90 -4.42 -1.25
CA PHE A 287 -17.89 -4.47 -2.72
C PHE A 287 -18.95 -3.54 -3.32
N ALA A 288 -18.76 -3.20 -4.59
CA ALA A 288 -19.73 -2.46 -5.38
C ALA A 288 -20.79 -3.41 -5.95
N PHE A 289 -22.05 -3.05 -5.76
CA PHE A 289 -23.22 -3.84 -6.13
C PHE A 289 -24.25 -2.94 -6.83
N GLN A 290 -24.85 -3.45 -7.91
CA GLN A 290 -26.05 -2.87 -8.51
C GLN A 290 -27.24 -3.77 -8.22
N ALA A 291 -28.29 -3.19 -7.63
CA ALA A 291 -29.54 -3.90 -7.34
C ALA A 291 -30.36 -4.16 -8.61
N PRO A 292 -31.19 -5.22 -8.64
CA PRO A 292 -32.10 -5.49 -9.75
C PRO A 292 -32.94 -4.27 -10.14
N ALA A 293 -33.02 -3.98 -11.44
CA ALA A 293 -33.76 -2.85 -12.01
C ALA A 293 -33.37 -1.46 -11.48
N SER A 294 -32.23 -1.33 -10.78
CA SER A 294 -31.70 -0.05 -10.35
C SER A 294 -30.57 0.40 -11.27
N PRO A 295 -30.60 1.62 -11.82
CA PRO A 295 -29.45 2.17 -12.56
C PRO A 295 -28.30 2.58 -11.63
N MET A 296 -28.52 2.53 -10.30
CA MET A 296 -27.61 3.06 -9.29
C MET A 296 -26.71 1.95 -8.76
N TYR A 297 -25.41 2.23 -8.70
CA TYR A 297 -24.46 1.39 -7.99
C TYR A 297 -24.40 1.79 -6.52
N ARG A 298 -24.05 0.84 -5.66
CA ARG A 298 -24.01 0.97 -4.21
C ARG A 298 -22.75 0.31 -3.69
N LEU A 299 -22.25 0.76 -2.54
CA LEU A 299 -21.33 -0.06 -1.75
C LEU A 299 -22.15 -0.93 -0.81
N GLN A 300 -21.83 -2.21 -0.76
CA GLN A 300 -22.43 -3.16 0.15
C GLN A 300 -21.36 -3.82 1.01
N MET A 301 -21.72 -4.07 2.27
CA MET A 301 -20.86 -4.68 3.26
C MET A 301 -21.54 -5.91 3.84
N ILE A 302 -20.85 -7.04 3.80
CA ILE A 302 -21.31 -8.31 4.38
C ILE A 302 -20.33 -8.80 5.44
N ASN A 303 -20.85 -9.51 6.44
CA ASN A 303 -20.02 -10.25 7.40
C ASN A 303 -19.57 -11.61 6.82
N GLN A 304 -18.75 -12.35 7.56
CA GLN A 304 -18.26 -13.68 7.14
C GLN A 304 -19.35 -14.76 6.94
N GLN A 305 -20.56 -14.52 7.46
CA GLN A 305 -21.72 -15.40 7.27
C GLN A 305 -22.52 -15.03 6.00
N GLY A 306 -22.13 -13.97 5.28
CA GLY A 306 -22.85 -13.50 4.10
C GLY A 306 -23.99 -12.53 4.40
N LYS A 307 -24.21 -12.16 5.66
CA LYS A 307 -25.27 -11.23 6.05
C LYS A 307 -24.84 -9.79 5.74
N VAL A 308 -25.70 -9.05 5.08
CA VAL A 308 -25.52 -7.60 4.87
C VAL A 308 -25.57 -6.88 6.22
N VAL A 309 -24.53 -6.09 6.50
CA VAL A 309 -24.37 -5.33 7.74
C VAL A 309 -24.20 -3.83 7.50
N GLY A 310 -23.99 -3.41 6.25
CA GLY A 310 -23.95 -2.01 5.84
C GLY A 310 -24.20 -1.86 4.33
N GLU A 311 -24.74 -0.72 3.93
CA GLU A 311 -24.96 -0.34 2.53
C GLU A 311 -24.94 1.18 2.40
N THR A 312 -24.47 1.69 1.27
CA THR A 312 -24.55 3.11 0.91
C THR A 312 -25.26 3.27 -0.43
N THR A 313 -26.24 4.18 -0.50
CA THR A 313 -26.83 4.62 -1.77
C THR A 313 -26.15 5.91 -2.19
N THR A 314 -25.38 5.88 -3.27
CA THR A 314 -24.78 7.10 -3.81
C THR A 314 -25.89 7.88 -4.52
N GLU A 315 -26.15 9.13 -4.16
CA GLU A 315 -27.30 9.93 -4.65
C GLU A 315 -27.28 10.26 -6.16
N GLN A 316 -26.28 9.77 -6.91
CA GLN A 316 -26.09 10.06 -8.32
C GLN A 316 -25.99 8.76 -9.14
N PRO A 317 -26.66 8.66 -10.31
CA PRO A 317 -26.42 7.57 -11.25
C PRO A 317 -24.96 7.61 -11.69
N GLY A 318 -24.21 6.56 -11.37
CA GLY A 318 -22.76 6.58 -11.56
C GLY A 318 -22.17 5.19 -11.41
N LYS A 319 -21.33 4.80 -12.38
CA LYS A 319 -20.66 3.51 -12.40
C LYS A 319 -19.55 3.48 -11.35
N VAL A 320 -19.72 2.71 -10.26
CA VAL A 320 -18.61 2.31 -9.39
C VAL A 320 -17.80 1.25 -10.15
N SER A 321 -17.04 1.70 -11.15
CA SER A 321 -16.31 0.83 -12.10
C SER A 321 -15.09 0.19 -11.46
N TYR A 322 -14.52 0.85 -10.46
CA TYR A 322 -13.25 0.48 -9.86
C TYR A 322 -13.49 0.28 -8.37
N GLY A 323 -13.01 -0.85 -7.84
CA GLY A 323 -13.40 -1.32 -6.52
C GLY A 323 -13.07 -0.37 -5.38
N PRO A 324 -13.75 -0.56 -4.24
CA PRO A 324 -13.50 0.25 -3.06
C PRO A 324 -12.05 0.04 -2.57
N VAL A 325 -11.56 0.98 -1.77
CA VAL A 325 -10.30 0.85 -1.02
C VAL A 325 -10.54 1.30 0.40
N ALA A 326 -9.79 0.77 1.36
CA ALA A 326 -9.87 1.21 2.75
C ALA A 326 -8.56 1.86 3.23
N ASP A 327 -8.68 2.89 4.05
CA ASP A 327 -7.54 3.49 4.75
C ASP A 327 -7.18 2.72 6.05
N ARG A 328 -6.16 3.22 6.75
CA ARG A 328 -5.68 2.68 8.03
C ARG A 328 -6.69 2.83 9.17
N LYS A 329 -7.69 3.71 9.05
CA LYS A 329 -8.77 3.88 10.02
C LYS A 329 -9.98 2.99 9.69
N GLY A 330 -9.98 2.34 8.53
CA GLY A 330 -11.11 1.53 8.06
C GLY A 330 -12.11 2.29 7.21
N ASN A 331 -11.93 3.59 6.98
CA ASN A 331 -12.84 4.33 6.12
C ASN A 331 -12.70 3.81 4.69
N VAL A 332 -13.83 3.67 4.01
CA VAL A 332 -13.89 3.10 2.66
C VAL A 332 -14.05 4.21 1.64
N TYR A 333 -13.17 4.25 0.66
CA TYR A 333 -13.13 5.20 -0.44
C TYR A 333 -13.64 4.51 -1.70
N CYS A 334 -14.48 5.21 -2.46
CA CYS A 334 -14.93 4.78 -3.77
C CYS A 334 -15.15 5.98 -4.70
N LEU A 335 -15.21 5.70 -6.01
CA LEU A 335 -15.51 6.71 -7.01
C LEU A 335 -16.96 6.56 -7.44
N THR A 336 -17.70 7.66 -7.35
CA THR A 336 -19.15 7.75 -7.59
C THR A 336 -19.44 8.92 -8.55
N GLY A 337 -20.71 9.15 -8.86
CA GLY A 337 -21.12 10.19 -9.82
C GLY A 337 -20.87 9.80 -11.29
N ASN A 338 -21.17 10.73 -12.20
CA ASN A 338 -21.09 10.47 -13.64
C ASN A 338 -19.66 10.10 -14.05
N GLU A 339 -19.49 8.91 -14.62
CA GLU A 339 -18.17 8.32 -14.96
C GLU A 339 -17.12 8.35 -13.82
N GLY A 340 -17.56 8.33 -12.55
CA GLY A 340 -16.65 8.29 -11.40
C GLY A 340 -15.92 9.61 -11.13
N SER A 341 -16.61 10.74 -11.30
CA SER A 341 -16.09 12.10 -11.07
C SER A 341 -16.06 12.54 -9.60
N THR A 342 -16.56 11.71 -8.68
CA THR A 342 -16.72 12.07 -7.26
C THR A 342 -15.98 11.08 -6.38
N LEU A 343 -15.05 11.55 -5.55
CA LEU A 343 -14.49 10.75 -4.46
C LEU A 343 -15.46 10.76 -3.28
N THR A 344 -15.98 9.59 -2.93
CA THR A 344 -16.87 9.39 -1.78
C THR A 344 -16.16 8.55 -0.74
N VAL A 345 -16.27 8.94 0.52
CA VAL A 345 -15.68 8.22 1.65
C VAL A 345 -16.75 7.92 2.67
N THR A 346 -16.77 6.69 3.14
CA THR A 346 -17.74 6.20 4.10
C THR A 346 -17.08 5.69 5.37
N ASP A 347 -17.82 5.72 6.48
CA ASP A 347 -17.38 5.08 7.71
C ASP A 347 -17.27 3.55 7.56
N LYS A 348 -16.44 2.96 8.42
CA LYS A 348 -16.08 1.53 8.38
C LYS A 348 -17.18 0.58 8.88
N ASP A 349 -18.16 1.08 9.64
CA ASP A 349 -19.12 0.28 10.39
C ASP A 349 -20.44 0.11 9.64
N LYS A 350 -20.92 1.17 9.00
CA LYS A 350 -22.23 1.19 8.31
C LYS A 350 -22.20 1.70 6.86
N LEU A 351 -21.03 2.07 6.34
CA LEU A 351 -20.89 2.70 5.02
C LEU A 351 -21.68 4.02 4.87
N GLN A 352 -21.88 4.78 5.96
CA GLN A 352 -22.44 6.13 5.88
C GLN A 352 -21.41 7.09 5.29
N VAL A 353 -21.84 7.93 4.35
CA VAL A 353 -20.97 8.93 3.72
C VAL A 353 -20.52 9.94 4.78
N ILE A 354 -19.21 10.05 4.97
CA ILE A 354 -18.59 11.02 5.89
C ILE A 354 -17.89 12.16 5.14
N PHE A 355 -17.61 11.97 3.85
CA PHE A 355 -16.97 12.96 2.99
C PHE A 355 -17.28 12.69 1.52
N SER A 356 -17.49 13.74 0.74
CA SER A 356 -17.55 13.66 -0.72
C SER A 356 -16.86 14.87 -1.35
N LYS A 357 -16.16 14.65 -2.46
CA LYS A 357 -15.45 15.70 -3.21
C LYS A 357 -15.55 15.44 -4.70
N GLN A 358 -15.96 16.45 -5.48
CA GLN A 358 -15.82 16.42 -6.94
C GLN A 358 -14.34 16.55 -7.33
N LEU A 359 -13.91 15.76 -8.30
CA LEU A 359 -12.56 15.84 -8.84
C LEU A 359 -12.37 17.14 -9.64
N GLU A 360 -11.19 17.75 -9.52
CA GLU A 360 -10.86 19.00 -10.18
C GLU A 360 -10.93 18.87 -11.70
N ALA A 361 -11.34 19.96 -12.37
CA ALA A 361 -11.55 20.01 -13.81
C ALA A 361 -12.56 18.97 -14.35
N ASN A 362 -13.48 18.50 -13.50
CA ASN A 362 -14.46 17.46 -13.82
C ASN A 362 -13.81 16.18 -14.35
N ALA A 363 -12.61 15.85 -13.85
CA ALA A 363 -11.91 14.64 -14.24
C ALA A 363 -12.71 13.38 -13.88
N GLN A 364 -12.55 12.34 -14.69
CA GLN A 364 -13.24 11.06 -14.56
C GLN A 364 -12.20 9.96 -14.34
N THR A 365 -12.41 9.13 -13.32
CA THR A 365 -11.47 8.03 -13.05
C THR A 365 -11.48 6.99 -14.19
N ARG A 366 -10.30 6.44 -14.49
CA ARG A 366 -10.06 5.40 -15.50
C ARG A 366 -9.40 4.14 -14.92
N ALA A 367 -9.05 4.15 -13.64
CA ALA A 367 -8.46 3.00 -12.95
C ALA A 367 -8.84 2.95 -11.47
N ARG A 368 -8.32 1.94 -10.77
CA ARG A 368 -8.57 1.78 -9.33
C ARG A 368 -7.91 2.90 -8.53
N PRO A 369 -8.60 3.49 -7.53
CA PRO A 369 -7.94 4.30 -6.52
C PRO A 369 -6.86 3.50 -5.79
N VAL A 370 -5.79 4.20 -5.40
CA VAL A 370 -4.75 3.68 -4.51
C VAL A 370 -4.55 4.66 -3.37
N ILE A 371 -4.51 4.14 -2.14
CA ILE A 371 -4.28 4.93 -0.94
C ILE A 371 -2.94 4.56 -0.32
N GLY A 372 -2.12 5.56 -0.03
CA GLY A 372 -0.89 5.40 0.74
C GLY A 372 -1.19 5.11 2.21
N PHE A 373 -0.19 4.66 2.95
CA PHE A 373 -0.29 4.40 4.37
C PHE A 373 -0.59 5.66 5.19
N ASP A 374 -0.16 6.83 4.68
CA ASP A 374 -0.49 8.15 5.21
C ASP A 374 -1.93 8.58 4.94
N GLY A 375 -2.63 7.92 4.01
CA GLY A 375 -3.95 8.30 3.53
C GLY A 375 -3.93 9.15 2.26
N SER A 376 -2.76 9.43 1.66
CA SER A 376 -2.66 10.12 0.37
C SER A 376 -3.35 9.29 -0.71
N ILE A 377 -4.08 9.93 -1.62
CA ILE A 377 -4.94 9.24 -2.59
C ILE A 377 -4.41 9.48 -3.99
N TYR A 378 -4.27 8.43 -4.78
CA TYR A 378 -3.79 8.48 -6.16
C TYR A 378 -4.85 7.93 -7.11
N LEU A 379 -5.20 8.72 -8.12
CA LEU A 379 -6.25 8.42 -9.10
C LEU A 379 -5.72 8.60 -10.52
N SER A 380 -5.83 7.58 -11.35
CA SER A 380 -5.65 7.71 -12.80
C SER A 380 -6.96 8.15 -13.43
N THR A 381 -6.96 9.27 -14.15
CA THR A 381 -8.14 9.90 -14.75
C THR A 381 -7.97 10.10 -16.26
N ASP A 382 -9.02 10.56 -16.93
CA ASP A 382 -8.96 11.02 -18.32
C ASP A 382 -8.14 12.31 -18.50
N LYS A 383 -7.82 13.03 -17.41
CA LYS A 383 -7.05 14.27 -17.40
C LYS A 383 -5.62 14.10 -16.89
N GLY A 384 -5.24 12.91 -16.41
CA GLY A 384 -3.91 12.63 -15.89
C GLY A 384 -3.94 11.78 -14.63
N ILE A 385 -2.83 11.73 -13.91
CA ILE A 385 -2.73 11.11 -12.59
C ILE A 385 -2.84 12.20 -11.55
N TYR A 386 -3.84 12.10 -10.69
CA TYR A 386 -4.14 13.06 -9.65
C TYR A 386 -3.69 12.48 -8.32
N ALA A 387 -2.95 13.26 -7.53
CA ALA A 387 -2.58 12.89 -6.18
C ALA A 387 -3.18 13.87 -5.18
N TYR A 388 -3.79 13.37 -4.12
CA TYR A 388 -4.42 14.17 -3.06
C TYR A 388 -3.76 13.93 -1.72
N THR A 389 -3.78 14.95 -0.86
CA THR A 389 -3.46 14.80 0.56
C THR A 389 -4.50 13.91 1.24
N PRO A 390 -4.18 13.35 2.42
CA PRO A 390 -5.15 12.62 3.23
C PRO A 390 -6.38 13.46 3.63
N GLN A 391 -7.41 12.77 4.14
CA GLN A 391 -8.50 13.41 4.87
C GLN A 391 -7.99 14.07 6.17
N PRO A 392 -8.68 15.14 6.65
CA PRO A 392 -9.89 15.72 6.10
C PRO A 392 -9.67 16.73 4.96
N GLU A 393 -8.43 17.17 4.70
CA GLU A 393 -8.18 18.28 3.77
C GLU A 393 -8.38 17.89 2.30
N CYS A 394 -7.98 16.66 1.91
CA CYS A 394 -8.15 16.11 0.56
C CYS A 394 -7.81 17.12 -0.57
N LYS A 395 -6.69 17.85 -0.42
CA LYS A 395 -6.23 18.87 -1.37
C LYS A 395 -5.44 18.21 -2.49
N LEU A 396 -5.60 18.69 -3.72
CA LEU A 396 -4.85 18.21 -4.88
C LEU A 396 -3.37 18.62 -4.78
N LYS A 397 -2.47 17.63 -4.58
CA LYS A 397 -1.01 17.77 -4.47
C LYS A 397 -0.37 18.11 -5.80
N TRP A 398 -0.73 17.37 -6.83
CA TRP A 398 -0.16 17.50 -8.17
C TRP A 398 -1.02 16.74 -9.18
N VAL A 399 -0.81 17.08 -10.46
CA VAL A 399 -1.35 16.35 -11.61
C VAL A 399 -0.20 16.04 -12.55
N TYR A 400 -0.01 14.77 -12.88
CA TYR A 400 0.86 14.36 -13.98
C TYR A 400 0.01 14.06 -15.21
N ALA A 401 0.20 14.81 -16.29
CA ALA A 401 -0.56 14.65 -17.53
C ALA A 401 0.36 14.60 -18.74
N THR A 402 -0.09 13.91 -19.78
CA THR A 402 0.53 13.86 -21.11
C THR A 402 -0.44 14.46 -22.14
N SER A 403 -0.08 14.45 -23.43
CA SER A 403 -0.98 14.92 -24.49
C SER A 403 -2.28 14.10 -24.57
N VAL A 404 -2.22 12.81 -24.25
CA VAL A 404 -3.39 11.92 -24.19
C VAL A 404 -3.21 10.96 -23.02
N ASN A 405 -4.09 11.06 -22.03
CA ASN A 405 -3.96 10.33 -20.78
C ASN A 405 -4.65 8.96 -20.86
N LYS A 406 -3.84 7.91 -20.88
CA LYS A 406 -4.27 6.52 -20.79
C LYS A 406 -3.40 5.83 -19.73
N PHE A 407 -3.74 6.00 -18.47
CA PHE A 407 -2.96 5.46 -17.35
C PHE A 407 -3.64 4.28 -16.69
N GLY A 408 -2.87 3.24 -16.37
CA GLY A 408 -3.31 2.12 -15.54
C GLY A 408 -3.42 2.49 -14.06
N THR A 409 -3.77 1.52 -13.21
CA THR A 409 -3.69 1.69 -11.75
C THR A 409 -2.23 1.94 -11.35
N VAL A 410 -2.00 2.94 -10.50
CA VAL A 410 -0.65 3.27 -10.01
C VAL A 410 -0.19 2.29 -8.94
N ALA A 411 1.12 2.10 -8.76
CA ALA A 411 1.69 1.39 -7.62
C ALA A 411 2.63 2.32 -6.83
N LEU A 412 2.73 2.14 -5.52
CA LEU A 412 3.67 2.87 -4.66
C LEU A 412 4.79 1.93 -4.22
N ASN A 413 6.04 2.40 -4.14
CA ASN A 413 7.09 1.63 -3.45
C ASN A 413 6.81 1.51 -1.94
N GLU A 414 7.59 0.71 -1.20
CA GLU A 414 7.35 0.50 0.23
C GLU A 414 7.45 1.77 1.09
N ALA A 415 8.34 2.70 0.70
CA ALA A 415 8.51 4.00 1.35
C ALA A 415 7.48 5.05 0.90
N GLU A 416 6.65 4.73 -0.11
CA GLU A 416 5.60 5.59 -0.67
C GLU A 416 6.09 6.97 -1.18
N ASN A 417 7.38 7.06 -1.51
CA ASN A 417 8.01 8.24 -2.09
C ASN A 417 8.12 8.20 -3.63
N VAL A 418 7.75 7.09 -4.26
CA VAL A 418 7.68 6.93 -5.73
C VAL A 418 6.37 6.28 -6.15
N VAL A 419 5.76 6.85 -7.20
CA VAL A 419 4.55 6.34 -7.86
C VAL A 419 4.96 5.75 -9.21
N TYR A 420 4.61 4.49 -9.47
CA TYR A 420 4.81 3.82 -10.75
C TYR A 420 3.48 3.67 -11.48
N VAL A 421 3.50 3.86 -12.79
CA VAL A 421 2.29 3.74 -13.62
C VAL A 421 2.65 3.27 -15.01
N TYR A 422 1.78 2.46 -15.61
CA TYR A 422 1.88 2.14 -17.02
C TYR A 422 1.12 3.19 -17.83
N ASP A 423 1.82 3.89 -18.71
CA ASP A 423 1.25 4.75 -19.75
C ASP A 423 0.84 3.85 -20.92
N GLY A 424 -0.45 3.57 -20.98
CA GLY A 424 -1.09 2.71 -21.95
C GLY A 424 -0.86 3.21 -23.37
N LEU A 425 -0.98 4.50 -23.65
CA LEU A 425 -0.84 4.97 -25.04
C LEU A 425 0.62 5.05 -25.48
N ALA A 426 1.53 5.47 -24.60
CA ALA A 426 2.95 5.56 -24.93
C ALA A 426 3.70 4.21 -24.81
N GLY A 427 3.05 3.18 -24.25
CA GLY A 427 3.62 1.85 -24.08
C GLY A 427 4.87 1.83 -23.23
N LYS A 428 4.84 2.56 -22.10
CA LYS A 428 5.98 2.71 -21.20
C LYS A 428 5.52 2.71 -19.74
N VAL A 429 6.44 2.34 -18.86
CA VAL A 429 6.28 2.60 -17.43
C VAL A 429 6.92 3.93 -17.09
N VAL A 430 6.26 4.70 -16.24
CA VAL A 430 6.75 5.98 -15.73
C VAL A 430 6.87 5.89 -14.20
N ALA A 431 7.97 6.39 -13.67
CA ALA A 431 8.14 6.62 -12.24
C ALA A 431 8.06 8.12 -11.94
N LEU A 432 7.21 8.48 -10.97
CA LEU A 432 6.96 9.84 -10.53
C LEU A 432 7.35 9.99 -9.06
N ASN A 433 7.87 11.15 -8.68
CA ASN A 433 8.04 11.50 -7.28
C ASN A 433 6.66 11.72 -6.63
N SER A 434 6.39 11.10 -5.48
CA SER A 434 5.08 11.18 -4.83
C SER A 434 4.79 12.55 -4.20
N VAL A 435 5.81 13.40 -4.03
CA VAL A 435 5.73 14.73 -3.42
C VAL A 435 5.19 15.79 -4.39
N ASP A 436 5.59 15.73 -5.66
CA ASP A 436 5.33 16.77 -6.65
C ASP A 436 4.89 16.25 -8.03
N GLY A 437 4.89 14.93 -8.24
CA GLY A 437 4.50 14.32 -9.51
C GLY A 437 5.54 14.47 -10.62
N VAL A 438 6.76 14.93 -10.30
CA VAL A 438 7.84 15.08 -11.29
C VAL A 438 8.32 13.69 -11.71
N LYS A 439 8.46 13.50 -13.02
CA LYS A 439 8.97 12.25 -13.61
C LYS A 439 10.43 12.04 -13.23
N LYS A 440 10.72 10.90 -12.59
CA LYS A 440 12.07 10.45 -12.24
C LYS A 440 12.74 9.73 -13.41
N TRP A 441 12.02 8.77 -14.00
CA TRP A 441 12.47 7.99 -15.14
C TRP A 441 11.27 7.41 -15.91
N GLU A 442 11.52 6.93 -17.13
CA GLU A 442 10.57 6.14 -17.90
C GLU A 442 11.28 5.00 -18.64
N THR A 443 10.57 3.89 -18.85
CA THR A 443 11.09 2.70 -19.52
C THR A 443 10.10 2.25 -20.59
N VAL A 444 10.53 2.24 -21.84
CA VAL A 444 9.68 1.85 -22.99
C VAL A 444 9.54 0.34 -23.06
N LEU A 445 8.29 -0.15 -23.04
CA LEU A 445 7.94 -1.58 -23.11
C LEU A 445 7.21 -1.95 -24.42
N GLN A 446 6.91 -0.96 -25.26
CA GLN A 446 6.46 -1.05 -26.66
C GLN A 446 5.03 -1.59 -26.90
N ASN A 447 4.21 -1.85 -25.88
CA ASN A 447 2.79 -2.22 -26.05
C ASN A 447 1.86 -1.08 -25.67
N THR A 448 0.93 -0.76 -26.57
CA THR A 448 -0.05 0.30 -26.35
C THR A 448 -1.43 -0.27 -25.96
N PHE A 449 -2.15 0.46 -25.11
CA PHE A 449 -3.45 0.09 -24.55
C PHE A 449 -4.36 1.31 -24.40
N ASP A 450 -5.58 1.21 -24.92
CA ASP A 450 -6.63 2.22 -24.70
C ASP A 450 -7.49 1.93 -23.47
N THR A 451 -7.61 0.65 -23.11
CA THR A 451 -8.33 0.12 -21.94
C THR A 451 -7.58 -1.09 -21.41
N HIS A 452 -7.95 -1.60 -20.24
CA HIS A 452 -7.33 -2.79 -19.64
C HIS A 452 -5.80 -2.67 -19.53
N ILE A 453 -5.35 -1.50 -19.07
CA ILE A 453 -3.93 -1.17 -18.96
C ILE A 453 -3.31 -2.00 -17.84
N PRO A 454 -2.09 -2.55 -18.04
CA PRO A 454 -1.43 -3.35 -17.02
C PRO A 454 -1.19 -2.60 -15.71
N VAL A 455 -1.12 -3.37 -14.63
CA VAL A 455 -0.90 -2.85 -13.28
C VAL A 455 0.51 -3.24 -12.85
N PRO A 456 1.41 -2.28 -12.59
CA PRO A 456 2.72 -2.57 -12.01
C PRO A 456 2.57 -3.12 -10.59
N SER A 457 3.48 -4.02 -10.20
CA SER A 457 3.65 -4.50 -8.83
C SER A 457 5.08 -4.25 -8.38
N VAL A 458 5.33 -3.81 -7.14
CA VAL A 458 6.68 -3.45 -6.68
C VAL A 458 7.00 -4.05 -5.31
N LYS A 459 8.21 -4.57 -5.15
CA LYS A 459 8.74 -4.99 -3.84
C LYS A 459 10.26 -5.04 -3.89
N ASN A 460 10.92 -4.72 -2.78
CA ASN A 460 12.38 -4.79 -2.60
C ASN A 460 13.16 -4.09 -3.72
N GLY A 461 12.69 -2.91 -4.15
CA GLY A 461 13.32 -2.16 -5.25
C GLY A 461 13.20 -2.80 -6.64
N ARG A 462 12.21 -3.69 -6.83
CA ARG A 462 11.93 -4.38 -8.10
C ARG A 462 10.52 -4.12 -8.53
N LEU A 463 10.36 -3.54 -9.71
CA LEU A 463 9.10 -3.32 -10.37
C LEU A 463 8.84 -4.45 -11.36
N CYS A 464 7.75 -5.18 -11.18
CA CYS A 464 7.34 -6.30 -12.00
C CYS A 464 6.08 -5.91 -12.79
N VAL A 465 6.09 -6.13 -14.10
CA VAL A 465 4.95 -5.76 -14.96
C VAL A 465 4.82 -6.70 -16.14
N THR A 466 3.58 -7.10 -16.43
CA THR A 466 3.21 -7.84 -17.64
C THR A 466 2.64 -6.84 -18.65
N ASN A 467 2.87 -7.02 -19.94
CA ASN A 467 2.24 -6.19 -20.98
C ASN A 467 0.80 -6.64 -21.30
N GLY A 468 -0.01 -6.87 -20.27
CA GLY A 468 -1.43 -7.17 -20.40
C GLY A 468 -2.10 -7.19 -19.02
N LEU A 469 -3.32 -6.66 -18.91
CA LEU A 469 -4.07 -6.73 -17.65
C LEU A 469 -4.60 -8.15 -17.39
N THR A 470 -5.12 -8.81 -18.43
CA THR A 470 -5.70 -10.16 -18.33
C THR A 470 -4.71 -11.21 -18.80
N LYS A 471 -4.21 -11.07 -20.03
CA LYS A 471 -3.17 -11.92 -20.61
C LYS A 471 -2.19 -11.02 -21.34
N GLY A 472 -0.90 -11.31 -21.23
CA GLY A 472 0.15 -10.62 -21.98
C GLY A 472 1.09 -11.63 -22.63
N ASN A 473 2.01 -11.16 -23.46
CA ASN A 473 3.05 -11.98 -24.08
C ASN A 473 4.46 -11.59 -23.62
N ARG A 474 4.59 -10.57 -22.78
CA ARG A 474 5.84 -10.16 -22.12
C ARG A 474 5.65 -9.92 -20.63
N PHE A 475 6.64 -10.33 -19.86
CA PHE A 475 6.79 -9.98 -18.45
C PHE A 475 8.18 -9.39 -18.21
N PHE A 476 8.23 -8.34 -17.40
CA PHE A 476 9.43 -7.58 -17.12
C PHE A 476 9.69 -7.51 -15.61
N ILE A 477 10.96 -7.64 -15.24
CA ILE A 477 11.47 -7.24 -13.92
C ILE A 477 12.41 -6.06 -14.16
N ILE A 478 12.12 -4.95 -13.50
CA ILE A 478 12.77 -3.65 -13.70
C ILE A 478 13.33 -3.19 -12.35
N ASP A 479 14.53 -2.62 -12.36
CA ASP A 479 15.06 -1.93 -11.18
C ASP A 479 14.22 -0.68 -10.91
N ALA A 480 13.58 -0.63 -9.76
CA ALA A 480 12.63 0.43 -9.43
C ALA A 480 13.30 1.79 -9.19
N GLY A 481 14.61 1.81 -8.90
CA GLY A 481 15.36 3.03 -8.62
C GLY A 481 15.69 3.82 -9.89
N ASN A 482 15.99 3.13 -10.99
CA ASN A 482 16.49 3.76 -12.22
C ASN A 482 15.75 3.37 -13.51
N GLY A 483 14.83 2.39 -13.47
CA GLY A 483 14.07 1.97 -14.64
C GLY A 483 14.79 0.97 -15.56
N ASN A 484 15.96 0.46 -15.18
CA ASN A 484 16.68 -0.52 -15.98
C ASN A 484 15.98 -1.88 -15.98
N ILE A 485 15.78 -2.46 -17.15
CA ILE A 485 15.21 -3.80 -17.30
C ILE A 485 16.26 -4.84 -16.88
N LEU A 486 15.95 -5.63 -15.85
CA LEU A 486 16.79 -6.72 -15.36
C LEU A 486 16.46 -8.05 -16.05
N GLN A 487 15.18 -8.27 -16.33
CA GLN A 487 14.70 -9.49 -16.98
C GLN A 487 13.54 -9.18 -17.92
N THR A 488 13.51 -9.90 -19.05
CA THR A 488 12.38 -9.94 -19.97
C THR A 488 12.04 -11.39 -20.30
N VAL A 489 10.81 -11.78 -20.01
CA VAL A 489 10.22 -13.04 -20.47
C VAL A 489 9.34 -12.72 -21.66
N GLN A 490 9.55 -13.40 -22.79
CA GLN A 490 8.78 -13.22 -24.02
C GLN A 490 8.17 -14.57 -24.43
N ALA A 491 6.87 -14.57 -24.71
CA ALA A 491 6.14 -15.70 -25.27
C ALA A 491 5.60 -15.35 -26.68
N ALA A 492 5.30 -16.39 -27.47
CA ALA A 492 4.79 -16.22 -28.83
C ALA A 492 3.33 -15.71 -28.87
N GLY A 493 2.57 -15.90 -27.79
CA GLY A 493 1.17 -15.46 -27.68
C GLY A 493 0.86 -14.89 -26.30
N GLU A 494 -0.39 -14.49 -26.09
CA GLU A 494 -0.88 -13.93 -24.82
C GLU A 494 -1.09 -15.04 -23.78
N VAL A 495 0.02 -15.60 -23.29
CA VAL A 495 0.06 -16.74 -22.38
C VAL A 495 0.74 -16.42 -21.06
N ILE A 496 0.93 -15.13 -20.76
CA ILE A 496 1.56 -14.65 -19.53
C ILE A 496 0.53 -13.93 -18.64
N SER A 497 0.45 -14.30 -17.36
CA SER A 497 -0.43 -13.65 -16.38
C SER A 497 0.19 -12.38 -15.80
N GLN A 498 -0.61 -11.64 -15.04
CA GLN A 498 -0.04 -10.66 -14.11
C GLN A 498 0.77 -11.35 -12.99
N PRO A 499 1.77 -10.66 -12.43
CA PRO A 499 2.60 -11.21 -11.36
C PRO A 499 1.91 -11.19 -10.00
N VAL A 500 2.35 -12.09 -9.13
CA VAL A 500 2.21 -12.01 -7.67
C VAL A 500 3.63 -12.02 -7.07
N ILE A 501 3.91 -11.12 -6.13
CA ILE A 501 5.25 -10.95 -5.56
C ILE A 501 5.31 -11.52 -4.14
N GLY A 502 5.90 -12.70 -4.02
CA GLY A 502 6.17 -13.42 -2.77
C GLY A 502 7.26 -12.79 -1.93
N THR A 503 7.90 -13.60 -1.10
CA THR A 503 8.95 -13.14 -0.15
C THR A 503 10.16 -12.55 -0.88
N ASP A 504 10.80 -13.37 -1.70
CA ASP A 504 12.02 -13.10 -2.45
C ASP A 504 11.87 -13.47 -3.94
N LYS A 505 10.64 -13.81 -4.35
CA LYS A 505 10.29 -14.32 -5.68
C LYS A 505 9.11 -13.56 -6.26
N VAL A 506 9.03 -13.56 -7.58
CA VAL A 506 7.83 -13.21 -8.34
C VAL A 506 7.34 -14.43 -9.10
N PHE A 507 6.03 -14.63 -9.10
CA PHE A 507 5.38 -15.74 -9.79
C PHE A 507 4.49 -15.22 -10.92
N ILE A 508 4.57 -15.89 -12.06
CA ILE A 508 3.70 -15.67 -13.22
C ILE A 508 3.23 -17.02 -13.74
N ILE A 509 2.05 -17.07 -14.35
CA ILE A 509 1.72 -18.17 -15.27
C ILE A 509 2.30 -17.81 -16.63
N ASN A 510 3.03 -18.73 -17.24
CA ASN A 510 3.56 -18.63 -18.58
C ASN A 510 3.32 -19.95 -19.32
N ASN A 511 2.70 -19.89 -20.49
CA ASN A 511 2.41 -21.05 -21.33
C ASN A 511 1.75 -22.21 -20.57
N GLY A 512 0.80 -21.88 -19.70
CA GLY A 512 0.03 -22.87 -18.94
C GLY A 512 0.69 -23.44 -17.70
N GLN A 513 1.86 -22.94 -17.29
CA GLN A 513 2.56 -23.37 -16.08
C GLN A 513 2.95 -22.18 -15.21
N LEU A 514 3.06 -22.39 -13.90
CA LEU A 514 3.56 -21.36 -12.99
C LEU A 514 5.09 -21.31 -13.06
N GLU A 515 5.67 -20.16 -13.34
CA GLU A 515 7.11 -19.91 -13.28
C GLU A 515 7.43 -18.99 -12.09
N ALA A 516 8.53 -19.28 -11.40
CA ALA A 516 9.07 -18.47 -10.31
C ALA A 516 10.39 -17.83 -10.71
N TYR A 517 10.55 -16.55 -10.41
CA TYR A 517 11.76 -15.77 -10.69
C TYR A 517 12.27 -15.11 -9.41
N ALA A 518 13.57 -15.09 -9.20
CA ALA A 518 14.19 -14.39 -8.07
C ALA A 518 14.03 -12.88 -8.26
N LEU A 519 13.58 -12.17 -7.22
CA LEU A 519 13.43 -10.70 -7.28
C LEU A 519 14.79 -10.01 -7.40
N GLN A 520 15.82 -10.51 -6.72
CA GLN A 520 17.11 -9.84 -6.63
C GLN A 520 17.75 -9.59 -8.00
N ASN A 521 17.71 -10.59 -8.89
CA ASN A 521 18.44 -10.60 -10.15
C ASN A 521 17.60 -11.04 -11.37
N GLY A 522 16.33 -11.41 -11.19
CA GLY A 522 15.45 -11.84 -12.27
C GLY A 522 15.72 -13.24 -12.82
N ALA A 523 16.57 -14.04 -12.19
CA ALA A 523 16.84 -15.41 -12.61
C ALA A 523 15.59 -16.29 -12.42
N ARG A 524 15.24 -17.10 -13.42
CA ARG A 524 14.19 -18.12 -13.28
C ARG A 524 14.67 -19.19 -12.29
N LEU A 525 13.89 -19.44 -11.25
CA LEU A 525 14.19 -20.41 -10.21
C LEU A 525 13.63 -21.78 -10.56
N TYR A 526 12.35 -21.84 -10.94
CA TYR A 526 11.71 -23.09 -11.35
C TYR A 526 10.48 -22.84 -12.22
N THR A 527 10.06 -23.89 -12.92
CA THR A 527 8.74 -24.02 -13.56
C THR A 527 8.00 -25.15 -12.87
N SER A 528 6.76 -24.88 -12.49
CA SER A 528 5.87 -25.82 -11.82
C SER A 528 5.57 -27.03 -12.69
N ALA A 529 5.44 -28.22 -12.08
CA ALA A 529 4.97 -29.42 -12.76
C ALA A 529 3.48 -29.34 -13.13
N VAL A 530 2.76 -28.37 -12.59
CA VAL A 530 1.34 -28.13 -12.88
C VAL A 530 1.19 -27.48 -14.25
N THR A 531 0.48 -28.17 -15.15
CA THR A 531 0.19 -27.73 -16.52
C THR A 531 -1.27 -27.35 -16.71
N GLY A 532 -1.58 -26.61 -17.77
CA GLY A 532 -2.95 -26.24 -18.13
C GLY A 532 -3.54 -25.11 -17.30
N LEU A 533 -2.70 -24.37 -16.56
CA LEU A 533 -3.11 -23.13 -15.90
C LEU A 533 -3.50 -22.07 -16.94
N ASN A 534 -4.39 -21.17 -16.58
CA ASN A 534 -4.80 -20.09 -17.48
C ASN A 534 -3.99 -18.82 -17.21
N ALA A 535 -3.44 -18.20 -18.24
CA ALA A 535 -2.78 -16.89 -18.12
C ALA A 535 -3.73 -15.79 -17.59
N ALA A 536 -5.04 -15.92 -17.79
CA ALA A 536 -6.04 -14.99 -17.24
C ALA A 536 -6.33 -15.20 -15.74
N SER A 537 -5.74 -16.21 -15.11
CA SER A 537 -6.02 -16.52 -13.71
C SER A 537 -5.63 -15.38 -12.78
N ALA A 538 -6.50 -15.09 -11.81
CA ALA A 538 -6.14 -14.25 -10.68
C ALA A 538 -5.17 -15.03 -9.79
N LEU A 539 -4.03 -14.42 -9.46
CA LEU A 539 -3.00 -15.00 -8.59
C LEU A 539 -2.97 -14.29 -7.23
N VAL A 540 -2.94 -15.07 -6.15
CA VAL A 540 -2.53 -14.63 -4.81
C VAL A 540 -1.58 -15.65 -4.19
N ALA A 541 -0.79 -15.24 -3.20
CA ALA A 541 0.04 -16.16 -2.43
C ALA A 541 -0.13 -15.97 -0.92
N ASP A 542 0.19 -17.01 -0.15
CA ASP A 542 0.36 -16.89 1.30
C ASP A 542 1.81 -16.52 1.68
N ALA A 543 2.07 -16.28 2.97
CA ALA A 543 3.40 -15.96 3.46
C ALA A 543 4.42 -17.10 3.30
N GLY A 544 3.96 -18.32 2.98
CA GLY A 544 4.80 -19.48 2.67
C GLY A 544 5.15 -19.62 1.19
N ASP A 545 4.79 -18.65 0.34
CA ASP A 545 4.93 -18.69 -1.12
C ASP A 545 4.10 -19.81 -1.79
N ASN A 546 3.02 -20.31 -1.16
CA ASN A 546 2.05 -21.14 -1.87
C ASN A 546 1.18 -20.24 -2.74
N VAL A 547 1.06 -20.56 -4.02
CA VAL A 547 0.36 -19.73 -5.01
C VAL A 547 -0.99 -20.33 -5.36
N TYR A 548 -2.02 -19.50 -5.32
CA TYR A 548 -3.39 -19.83 -5.65
C TYR A 548 -3.78 -19.18 -6.96
N ALA A 549 -4.13 -20.00 -7.95
CA ALA A 549 -4.57 -19.58 -9.26
C ALA A 549 -6.06 -19.86 -9.42
N LEU A 550 -6.86 -18.78 -9.52
CA LEU A 550 -8.28 -18.86 -9.83
C LEU A 550 -8.48 -18.69 -11.33
N ASN A 551 -8.90 -19.73 -12.04
CA ASN A 551 -9.30 -19.62 -13.45
C ASN A 551 -10.60 -18.83 -13.57
N THR A 552 -10.53 -17.78 -14.37
CA THR A 552 -11.53 -16.73 -14.56
C THR A 552 -12.39 -16.95 -15.81
N GLU A 553 -12.03 -17.89 -16.69
CA GLU A 553 -12.78 -18.16 -17.92
C GLU A 553 -14.17 -18.76 -17.65
N GLN A 554 -15.17 -18.20 -18.33
CA GLN A 554 -16.57 -18.63 -18.24
C GLN A 554 -16.71 -20.14 -18.51
N GLY A 555 -17.46 -20.83 -17.65
CA GLY A 555 -17.74 -22.26 -17.79
C GLY A 555 -16.56 -23.21 -17.52
N LYS A 556 -15.35 -22.72 -17.22
CA LYS A 556 -14.15 -23.54 -16.92
C LYS A 556 -13.44 -23.09 -15.64
N GLN A 557 -14.20 -22.67 -14.63
CA GLN A 557 -13.65 -22.08 -13.42
C GLN A 557 -13.04 -23.16 -12.52
N SER A 558 -11.88 -22.84 -11.96
CA SER A 558 -11.18 -23.72 -11.04
C SER A 558 -10.28 -22.92 -10.11
N LEU A 559 -10.12 -23.40 -8.89
CA LEU A 559 -9.09 -22.92 -7.97
C LEU A 559 -7.99 -23.97 -7.89
N THR A 560 -6.78 -23.62 -8.27
CA THR A 560 -5.60 -24.50 -8.18
C THR A 560 -4.60 -23.90 -7.20
N MET A 561 -4.10 -24.71 -6.27
CA MET A 561 -2.98 -24.31 -5.42
C MET A 561 -1.71 -25.06 -5.81
N ILE A 562 -0.64 -24.29 -5.93
CA ILE A 562 0.71 -24.73 -6.21
C ILE A 562 1.53 -24.46 -4.95
N ASN A 563 2.10 -25.52 -4.37
CA ASN A 563 2.97 -25.40 -3.20
C ASN A 563 4.25 -24.63 -3.56
N ALA A 564 4.88 -24.05 -2.54
CA ALA A 564 6.25 -23.60 -2.64
C ALA A 564 7.15 -24.71 -3.23
N GLY A 565 7.86 -24.41 -4.32
CA GLY A 565 8.67 -25.38 -5.06
C GLY A 565 7.99 -25.99 -6.29
N GLY A 566 6.72 -25.68 -6.57
CA GLY A 566 6.10 -25.92 -7.88
C GLY A 566 5.37 -27.26 -8.04
N ALA A 567 5.02 -27.95 -6.95
CA ALA A 567 4.13 -29.12 -7.01
C ALA A 567 2.67 -28.71 -6.77
N ALA A 568 1.71 -29.29 -7.50
CA ALA A 568 0.29 -29.10 -7.19
C ALA A 568 -0.04 -29.67 -5.80
N ALA A 569 -0.80 -28.90 -5.02
CA ALA A 569 -1.43 -29.41 -3.81
C ALA A 569 -2.85 -29.90 -4.09
N PHE A 570 -3.66 -29.08 -4.77
CA PHE A 570 -5.04 -29.43 -5.14
C PHE A 570 -5.51 -28.62 -6.35
N ALA A 571 -6.57 -29.12 -7.00
CA ALA A 571 -7.38 -28.37 -7.95
C ALA A 571 -8.87 -28.61 -7.64
N LEU A 572 -9.63 -27.53 -7.48
CA LEU A 572 -11.06 -27.55 -7.22
C LEU A 572 -11.78 -26.95 -8.44
N PRO A 573 -12.31 -27.77 -9.36
CA PRO A 573 -13.18 -27.28 -10.42
C PRO A 573 -14.54 -26.89 -9.83
N PHE A 574 -15.17 -25.86 -10.40
CA PHE A 574 -16.54 -25.51 -10.08
C PHE A 574 -17.26 -24.92 -11.29
N ALA A 575 -18.55 -25.19 -11.40
CA ALA A 575 -19.38 -24.70 -12.48
C ALA A 575 -20.08 -23.40 -12.09
N ASP A 576 -19.86 -22.35 -12.87
CA ASP A 576 -20.78 -21.23 -12.98
C ASP A 576 -21.04 -20.96 -14.45
N ALA A 577 -22.16 -21.47 -14.96
CA ALA A 577 -22.55 -21.33 -16.36
C ALA A 577 -22.88 -19.87 -16.72
N ASN A 578 -23.32 -19.07 -15.72
CA ASN A 578 -23.87 -17.74 -15.94
C ASN A 578 -22.99 -16.62 -15.37
N GLY A 579 -21.99 -16.93 -14.57
CA GLY A 579 -21.09 -15.95 -13.98
C GLY A 579 -19.78 -15.83 -14.72
N ASN A 580 -19.42 -14.61 -15.08
CA ASN A 580 -18.12 -14.28 -15.62
C ASN A 580 -17.23 -13.81 -14.46
N LEU A 581 -16.27 -14.63 -14.03
CA LEU A 581 -15.24 -14.20 -13.07
C LEU A 581 -14.28 -13.27 -13.82
N THR A 582 -14.68 -12.05 -14.13
CA THR A 582 -13.81 -11.15 -14.90
C THR A 582 -12.75 -10.52 -14.01
N GLY A 583 -11.49 -10.61 -14.44
CA GLY A 583 -10.36 -9.90 -13.84
C GLY A 583 -9.73 -10.56 -12.60
N ASN A 584 -8.82 -9.82 -11.96
CA ASN A 584 -8.00 -10.28 -10.83
C ASN A 584 -8.74 -10.15 -9.49
N ARG A 585 -9.89 -10.83 -9.36
CA ARG A 585 -10.83 -10.77 -8.22
C ARG A 585 -10.58 -11.88 -7.19
N LEU A 586 -9.37 -11.94 -6.62
CA LEU A 586 -9.03 -12.94 -5.60
C LEU A 586 -8.31 -12.25 -4.44
N LEU A 587 -8.77 -12.54 -3.22
CA LEU A 587 -8.11 -12.13 -1.98
C LEU A 587 -8.04 -13.30 -1.00
N MET A 588 -7.11 -13.21 -0.05
CA MET A 588 -6.98 -14.17 1.05
C MET A 588 -7.33 -13.47 2.36
N VAL A 589 -8.19 -14.10 3.15
CA VAL A 589 -8.55 -13.61 4.49
C VAL A 589 -7.63 -14.26 5.55
N PRO A 590 -7.49 -13.66 6.75
CA PRO A 590 -6.59 -14.15 7.81
C PRO A 590 -6.75 -15.62 8.21
N ASP A 591 -7.94 -16.20 8.08
CA ASP A 591 -8.20 -17.61 8.40
C ASP A 591 -7.78 -18.59 7.29
N GLY A 592 -7.16 -18.08 6.22
CA GLY A 592 -6.70 -18.86 5.08
C GLY A 592 -7.81 -19.21 4.08
N CYS A 593 -9.05 -18.71 4.26
CA CYS A 593 -10.04 -18.76 3.20
C CYS A 593 -9.67 -17.79 2.06
N LEU A 594 -10.13 -18.12 0.86
CA LEU A 594 -10.02 -17.25 -0.30
C LEU A 594 -11.38 -16.71 -0.66
N VAL A 595 -11.44 -15.45 -1.09
CA VAL A 595 -12.68 -14.81 -1.49
C VAL A 595 -12.54 -14.31 -2.93
N ALA A 596 -13.57 -14.57 -3.72
CA ALA A 596 -13.66 -14.10 -5.09
C ALA A 596 -15.08 -13.61 -5.39
N GLY A 597 -15.21 -12.60 -6.24
CA GLY A 597 -16.50 -12.09 -6.70
C GLY A 597 -16.66 -12.27 -8.21
N ASN A 598 -17.85 -12.66 -8.65
CA ASN A 598 -18.30 -12.48 -10.03
C ASN A 598 -19.59 -11.67 -10.06
N ASP A 599 -20.16 -11.51 -11.25
CA ASP A 599 -21.36 -10.71 -11.43
C ASP A 599 -22.54 -11.20 -10.55
N ASN A 600 -22.62 -12.49 -10.21
CA ASN A 600 -23.76 -13.08 -9.50
C ASN A 600 -23.51 -13.34 -8.00
N TYR A 601 -22.28 -13.65 -7.61
CA TYR A 601 -21.94 -14.21 -6.31
C TYR A 601 -20.65 -13.63 -5.74
N VAL A 602 -20.60 -13.55 -4.40
CA VAL A 602 -19.35 -13.57 -3.66
C VAL A 602 -19.12 -15.01 -3.20
N TYR A 603 -18.04 -15.62 -3.68
CA TYR A 603 -17.59 -16.93 -3.28
C TYR A 603 -16.60 -16.85 -2.13
N THR A 604 -16.66 -17.84 -1.26
CA THR A 604 -15.61 -18.13 -0.29
C THR A 604 -15.16 -19.57 -0.48
N PHE A 605 -13.88 -19.76 -0.75
CA PHE A 605 -13.23 -21.06 -0.73
C PHE A 605 -12.70 -21.26 0.69
N ARG A 606 -13.29 -22.21 1.42
CA ARG A 606 -12.92 -22.52 2.80
C ARG A 606 -12.01 -23.75 2.84
N PRO A 607 -10.90 -23.75 3.60
CA PRO A 607 -10.10 -24.95 3.79
C PRO A 607 -10.98 -26.08 4.37
N SER A 608 -11.05 -27.22 3.67
CA SER A 608 -11.83 -28.39 4.09
C SER A 608 -10.95 -29.56 4.55
N ALA A 609 -9.64 -29.47 4.32
CA ALA A 609 -8.64 -30.38 4.86
C ALA A 609 -7.33 -29.63 5.11
N LEU A 610 -6.55 -30.10 6.09
CA LEU A 610 -5.29 -29.50 6.53
C LEU A 610 -4.18 -30.54 6.54
N SER A 611 -2.93 -30.10 6.42
CA SER A 611 -1.75 -30.97 6.46
C SER A 611 -1.42 -31.51 7.87
N VAL A 612 -1.97 -30.88 8.92
CA VAL A 612 -1.78 -31.24 10.33
C VAL A 612 -3.12 -31.78 10.85
N ASN A 613 -3.11 -33.03 11.33
CA ASN A 613 -4.33 -33.74 11.75
C ASN A 613 -4.38 -34.00 13.27
N GLU A 614 -3.23 -33.97 13.91
CA GLU A 614 -3.02 -34.17 15.33
C GLU A 614 -3.48 -32.98 16.17
N ASP A 615 -3.76 -33.24 17.44
CA ASP A 615 -4.03 -32.18 18.40
C ASP A 615 -2.76 -31.34 18.63
N ILE A 616 -2.91 -30.02 18.73
CA ILE A 616 -1.79 -29.10 18.96
C ILE A 616 -1.99 -28.32 20.24
N THR A 617 -0.87 -27.91 20.86
CA THR A 617 -0.85 -26.96 21.97
C THR A 617 -0.12 -25.69 21.53
N ILE A 618 -0.71 -24.53 21.81
CA ILE A 618 -0.17 -23.22 21.44
C ILE A 618 0.04 -22.33 22.67
N PRO A 619 1.09 -21.48 22.71
CA PRO A 619 2.13 -21.35 21.68
C PRO A 619 2.99 -22.62 21.58
N PHE A 620 3.49 -22.91 20.37
CA PHE A 620 4.26 -24.13 20.12
C PHE A 620 5.50 -24.22 21.01
N ASN A 621 5.90 -25.45 21.36
CA ASN A 621 7.12 -25.75 22.13
C ASN A 621 7.22 -25.02 23.49
N ASN A 622 6.09 -24.74 24.15
CA ASN A 622 6.05 -23.92 25.37
C ASN A 622 6.73 -22.55 25.20
N GLY A 623 6.59 -21.96 24.00
CA GLY A 623 7.12 -20.62 23.72
C GLY A 623 6.67 -19.60 24.76
N ALA A 624 7.52 -18.59 25.00
CA ALA A 624 7.26 -17.56 26.01
C ALA A 624 5.98 -16.73 25.70
N GLY A 625 5.55 -16.67 24.44
CA GLY A 625 4.34 -15.99 23.98
C GLY A 625 3.90 -16.45 22.60
N PHE A 626 2.81 -15.85 22.10
CA PHE A 626 2.25 -16.15 20.78
C PHE A 626 3.07 -15.51 19.65
N ILE A 627 2.94 -16.06 18.45
CA ILE A 627 3.43 -15.45 17.21
C ILE A 627 2.28 -14.60 16.66
N SER A 628 2.58 -13.36 16.27
CA SER A 628 1.60 -12.45 15.67
C SER A 628 1.46 -12.70 14.17
N GLU A 629 0.32 -12.29 13.59
CA GLU A 629 -0.07 -12.54 12.20
C GLU A 629 0.00 -14.04 11.88
N TYR A 630 -0.41 -14.85 12.85
CA TYR A 630 -0.26 -16.29 12.79
C TYR A 630 -1.61 -17.00 12.86
N LEU A 631 -1.83 -17.87 11.88
CA LEU A 631 -2.95 -18.80 11.81
C LEU A 631 -2.49 -20.15 12.37
N TYR A 632 -2.84 -20.39 13.63
CA TYR A 632 -2.70 -21.69 14.28
C TYR A 632 -3.83 -22.61 13.84
N ARG A 633 -3.53 -23.68 13.10
CA ARG A 633 -4.56 -24.58 12.58
C ARG A 633 -4.20 -26.05 12.59
N THR A 634 -5.21 -26.89 12.79
CA THR A 634 -5.15 -28.36 12.72
C THR A 634 -6.54 -28.94 12.46
N ALA A 635 -6.64 -30.13 11.83
CA ALA A 635 -7.90 -30.88 11.80
C ALA A 635 -8.27 -31.49 13.16
N GLY A 636 -7.32 -31.52 14.11
CA GLY A 636 -7.52 -31.95 15.49
C GLY A 636 -8.07 -30.85 16.41
N LYS A 637 -7.78 -31.00 17.71
CA LYS A 637 -8.07 -30.03 18.77
C LYS A 637 -6.92 -29.04 18.92
N VAL A 638 -7.23 -27.80 19.30
CA VAL A 638 -6.22 -26.81 19.75
C VAL A 638 -6.37 -26.59 21.25
N SER A 639 -5.28 -26.76 22.01
CA SER A 639 -5.19 -26.35 23.41
C SER A 639 -4.35 -25.06 23.52
N VAL A 640 -4.94 -24.01 24.07
CA VAL A 640 -4.30 -22.70 24.23
C VAL A 640 -3.81 -22.58 25.66
N ALA A 641 -2.50 -22.41 25.83
CA ALA A 641 -1.87 -22.30 27.14
C ALA A 641 -2.32 -21.05 27.90
N GLY A 642 -2.24 -21.11 29.23
CA GLY A 642 -2.47 -19.98 30.15
C GLY A 642 -1.42 -18.88 30.00
N LYS A 643 -1.53 -18.10 28.92
CA LYS A 643 -0.59 -17.04 28.52
C LYS A 643 -1.37 -15.81 28.07
N THR A 644 -0.68 -14.69 27.99
CA THR A 644 -1.25 -13.41 27.57
C THR A 644 -0.94 -13.12 26.10
N LEU A 645 -1.97 -12.82 25.31
CA LEU A 645 -1.81 -12.12 24.03
C LEU A 645 -1.54 -10.65 24.29
N THR A 646 -0.38 -10.14 23.87
CA THR A 646 0.02 -8.75 24.09
C THR A 646 -0.62 -7.80 23.09
N GLY A 647 -0.76 -6.52 23.43
CA GLY A 647 -1.55 -5.52 22.69
C GLY A 647 -1.17 -5.22 21.24
N ASN A 648 -0.18 -5.92 20.67
CA ASN A 648 0.23 -5.83 19.28
C ASN A 648 0.11 -7.18 18.53
N GLN A 649 -0.46 -8.20 19.16
CA GLN A 649 -0.53 -9.55 18.60
C GLN A 649 -1.88 -9.81 17.94
N ASN A 650 -1.85 -10.31 16.71
CA ASN A 650 -3.02 -10.78 15.98
C ASN A 650 -2.92 -12.29 15.76
N VAL A 651 -3.88 -13.04 16.30
CA VAL A 651 -3.87 -14.50 16.26
C VAL A 651 -5.19 -15.04 15.75
N VAL A 652 -5.11 -16.00 14.82
CA VAL A 652 -6.28 -16.77 14.37
C VAL A 652 -6.05 -18.23 14.76
N ILE A 653 -7.09 -18.85 15.33
CA ILE A 653 -7.10 -20.27 15.69
C ILE A 653 -8.19 -20.96 14.87
N HIS A 654 -7.81 -21.99 14.12
CA HIS A 654 -8.75 -22.85 13.41
C HIS A 654 -8.55 -24.32 13.78
N ALA A 655 -9.47 -24.87 14.58
CA ALA A 655 -9.45 -26.27 15.01
C ALA A 655 -10.52 -27.07 14.27
N GLY A 656 -10.20 -28.23 13.71
CA GLY A 656 -11.20 -29.11 13.10
C GLY A 656 -12.17 -29.70 14.14
N LYS A 657 -11.71 -29.88 15.39
CA LYS A 657 -12.52 -30.31 16.52
C LYS A 657 -12.87 -29.12 17.43
N ASN A 658 -12.30 -29.09 18.64
CA ASN A 658 -12.58 -28.07 19.65
C ASN A 658 -11.34 -27.22 19.96
N ILE A 659 -11.59 -26.02 20.48
CA ILE A 659 -10.57 -25.11 21.03
C ILE A 659 -10.73 -25.12 22.55
N VAL A 660 -9.65 -25.35 23.29
CA VAL A 660 -9.64 -25.31 24.76
C VAL A 660 -8.72 -24.20 25.22
N LEU A 661 -9.30 -23.16 25.81
CA LEU A 661 -8.56 -22.10 26.50
C LEU A 661 -8.26 -22.56 27.92
N GLN A 662 -6.98 -22.70 28.26
CA GLN A 662 -6.58 -23.08 29.61
C GLN A 662 -6.77 -21.91 30.60
N PRO A 663 -6.87 -22.19 31.91
CA PRO A 663 -6.82 -21.15 32.94
C PRO A 663 -5.65 -20.18 32.70
N ASP A 664 -5.83 -18.92 33.10
CA ASP A 664 -4.85 -17.83 32.95
C ASP A 664 -4.59 -17.33 31.51
N PHE A 665 -5.32 -17.85 30.51
CA PHE A 665 -5.31 -17.26 29.17
C PHE A 665 -5.99 -15.88 29.19
N THR A 666 -5.29 -14.87 28.71
CA THR A 666 -5.76 -13.48 28.71
C THR A 666 -5.47 -12.78 27.38
N VAL A 667 -6.35 -11.86 26.99
CA VAL A 667 -6.18 -11.02 25.79
C VAL A 667 -6.08 -9.57 26.23
N GLN A 668 -4.93 -8.93 26.05
CA GLN A 668 -4.75 -7.52 26.37
C GLN A 668 -5.43 -6.63 25.33
N LEU A 669 -5.84 -5.44 25.77
CA LEU A 669 -6.35 -4.41 24.87
C LEU A 669 -5.33 -4.13 23.74
N GLY A 670 -5.81 -4.12 22.50
CA GLY A 670 -5.00 -3.96 21.29
C GLY A 670 -4.62 -5.28 20.60
N ALA A 671 -4.67 -6.42 21.32
CA ALA A 671 -4.53 -7.72 20.70
C ALA A 671 -5.82 -8.15 19.99
N SER A 672 -5.71 -8.98 18.96
CA SER A 672 -6.86 -9.64 18.34
C SER A 672 -6.75 -11.16 18.38
N LEU A 673 -7.87 -11.81 18.68
CA LEU A 673 -8.03 -13.25 18.68
C LEU A 673 -9.30 -13.60 17.90
N SER A 674 -9.15 -14.43 16.87
CA SER A 674 -10.27 -15.05 16.16
C SER A 674 -10.21 -16.56 16.33
N CYS A 675 -11.34 -17.18 16.63
CA CYS A 675 -11.45 -18.62 16.88
C CYS A 675 -12.50 -19.23 15.98
N LYS A 676 -12.14 -20.32 15.30
CA LYS A 676 -13.03 -21.08 14.41
C LYS A 676 -12.89 -22.57 14.69
N THR A 677 -14.03 -23.25 14.80
CA THR A 677 -14.10 -24.71 14.92
C THR A 677 -14.80 -25.33 13.72
N GLY A 678 -14.44 -26.57 13.38
CA GLY A 678 -14.96 -27.29 12.22
C GLY A 678 -14.17 -26.96 10.95
N LEU A 679 -14.06 -27.96 10.07
CA LEU A 679 -13.50 -27.80 8.72
C LEU A 679 -14.58 -27.40 7.72
#